data_AF-A0A9W6ZD29-F1
#
_entry.id   AF-A0A9W6ZD29-F1
#
_cell.length_a   1.000
_cell.length_b   1.000
_cell.length_c   1.000
_cell.angle_alpha   90.00
_cell.angle_beta   90.00
_cell.angle_gamma   90.00
#
_symmetry.space_group_name_H-M   'P 1'
#
loop_
_entity.id
_entity.type
_entity.pdbx_description
1 polymer ?
#
loop_
_entity_poly.entity_id
_entity_poly.type
_entity_poly.pdbx_seq_one_letter_code
_entity_poly.pdbx_strand_id
1 'polypeptide(L)'
;MKRAISSETRSYDMEVKADANTLQTAFSDTEEFSKADVVESTAHQSGWCTAFNVLKYSYSLVLLVFSFIVVMAAIATDQANAAEYDIPKGVAIPLFCLLLFWLGVIEGGQGALVGLQTTPKDQYAQSHPISLKCTELSHDGDNMERFIVGRQFLVVLIIFTLNMCGAAIGGADVLNMGKGLNDVFLAEALAMILVTVNIGQLAAQVNAAECMLDFINNYFMLFSTYVSLGIEASGLLHSVYLVQYIFSAITGQPIETNEPPRDGGKQVLFWGRVLMSLGILGFSLAVVFDALIEGWTGMWEGVPSWAAIVIVFLVLLPFVGIMEGMQIAAFAVVKLDEEEYKNTHKIAHTNCQLLFKGDNLGRFLIGRQLCVCACMFVAARCFSINKGHEDIKAGETSFEASDGFQSFLNTGLLGAVVTTTIGCLIWRIIASSYPLMFLSNPIIYVIIKVCLLLESTGICAASWVLGKFMKDSPIFPEYEPDAVRLEGAAPKITRRDMDIDLAIDAIKYTYSLALLTFSFVIVMAAIGTGKTLANDDEYAIPKPVAIALFCFLLLWLSMIEGGQGALVALQQTPPEQYAQSHPISLKNTKLAHDGDNMERFIVGRQFLVVLIIFTLNMCGAAIKGAAVLDLSKGINDVFLAEALAMILVTVNLGQLTAQVNAADCMLDFINNHFMLFSTYVSLGIEASGLLHSVYLVQYAFSAITGQPIETNEPARDGIKNALFWGRVVMSLAILGFSLAVVFDALIKGWTGMWEAVPSWAAMVIVFLVLLPFVGIMEGMQIAAFAVVKLDEEEYKNTHKIAYLNCQLLFAGKNLGRFLIGRQLCVCACMFVAARCFSINKSHEDIIAGETSFEASDGFQSFLNTGLLGAVVTTSLGCLIWRIIASSYPLMFLSNPVIYITIHLCLLLESTGICSASWALGKVHRSIAGFQPDEVYTSVARDEDDLELAA
;
A
#
# COMPACT_ATOMS: atom_id res chain seq x y z
N MET A 1 34.72 -19.80 56.45
CA MET A 1 33.85 -19.33 57.55
C MET A 1 34.54 -18.40 58.57
N LYS A 2 35.55 -17.58 58.21
CA LYS A 2 36.05 -16.45 59.06
C LYS A 2 37.05 -15.54 58.31
N ARG A 3 36.60 -14.88 57.23
CA ARG A 3 37.24 -13.68 56.63
C ARG A 3 36.38 -13.19 55.46
N ALA A 4 35.40 -12.36 55.77
CA ALA A 4 34.78 -11.35 54.89
C ALA A 4 33.62 -10.68 55.66
N ILE A 5 33.95 -10.08 56.81
CA ILE A 5 33.17 -9.01 57.41
C ILE A 5 34.16 -7.86 57.54
N SER A 6 34.11 -6.92 56.61
CA SER A 6 34.50 -5.53 56.85
C SER A 6 33.82 -4.67 55.78
N SER A 7 32.98 -3.78 56.29
CA SER A 7 32.36 -2.61 55.67
C SER A 7 33.23 -1.90 54.62
N GLU A 8 32.58 -1.41 53.56
CA GLU A 8 32.44 0.05 53.38
C GLU A 8 31.35 0.36 52.34
N THR A 9 30.38 1.14 52.79
CA THR A 9 29.45 1.94 52.00
C THR A 9 30.23 2.83 51.04
N ARG A 10 29.98 2.71 49.74
CA ARG A 10 30.27 3.76 48.76
C ARG A 10 29.08 3.89 47.83
N SER A 11 28.55 5.11 47.76
CA SER A 11 27.45 5.49 46.86
C SER A 11 27.84 5.21 45.42
N TYR A 12 26.95 4.56 44.70
CA TYR A 12 27.04 4.41 43.25
C TYR A 12 26.54 5.70 42.61
N ASP A 13 27.44 6.64 42.34
CA ASP A 13 27.30 7.53 41.20
C ASP A 13 28.04 6.85 40.04
N MET A 14 27.30 6.06 39.26
CA MET A 14 27.75 5.67 37.91
C MET A 14 26.80 6.32 36.91
N GLU A 15 27.26 7.42 36.30
CA GLU A 15 26.78 7.84 34.99
C GLU A 15 27.08 6.71 33.99
N VAL A 16 26.14 5.78 33.83
CA VAL A 16 26.19 4.77 32.77
C VAL A 16 25.65 5.42 31.50
N LYS A 17 26.56 5.85 30.63
CA LYS A 17 26.26 6.16 29.23
C LYS A 17 26.03 4.85 28.47
N ALA A 18 24.84 4.28 28.60
CA ALA A 18 24.32 3.34 27.60
C ALA A 18 23.50 4.18 26.61
N ASP A 19 24.07 4.44 25.44
CA ASP A 19 23.46 5.25 24.40
C ASP A 19 22.31 4.50 23.70
N ALA A 20 21.40 5.25 23.09
CA ALA A 20 20.35 4.69 22.22
C ALA A 20 20.93 3.92 21.02
N ASN A 21 22.21 4.15 20.67
CA ASN A 21 22.88 3.39 19.62
C ASN A 21 22.93 1.91 19.96
N THR A 22 23.18 1.47 21.19
CA THR A 22 23.40 0.03 21.44
C THR A 22 22.21 -0.87 21.03
N LEU A 23 20.97 -0.36 21.08
CA LEU A 23 19.78 -1.03 20.53
C LEU A 23 19.66 -0.82 19.02
N GLN A 24 19.94 0.38 18.52
CA GLN A 24 19.91 0.73 17.10
C GLN A 24 20.96 -0.05 16.29
N THR A 25 22.21 -0.13 16.76
CA THR A 25 23.35 -0.91 16.23
C THR A 25 23.04 -2.40 16.18
N ALA A 26 22.35 -2.95 17.18
CA ALA A 26 21.93 -4.35 17.17
C ALA A 26 20.88 -4.69 16.08
N PHE A 27 20.22 -3.67 15.53
CA PHE A 27 19.32 -3.77 14.36
C PHE A 27 19.93 -3.20 13.06
N SER A 28 20.99 -2.37 13.14
CA SER A 28 21.51 -1.57 12.03
C SER A 28 22.88 -2.00 11.49
N ASP A 29 23.50 -3.08 11.99
CA ASP A 29 24.75 -3.64 11.42
C ASP A 29 24.49 -4.30 10.04
N THR A 30 24.10 -3.48 9.08
CA THR A 30 24.15 -3.75 7.64
C THR A 30 25.16 -2.78 7.04
N GLU A 31 26.16 -3.32 6.34
CA GLU A 31 27.23 -2.53 5.70
C GLU A 31 26.69 -1.25 5.03
N GLU A 32 27.30 -0.15 5.44
CA GLU A 32 27.00 1.23 5.11
C GLU A 32 27.45 1.55 3.68
N PHE A 33 26.61 2.21 2.87
CA PHE A 33 27.04 2.67 1.54
C PHE A 33 26.41 4.03 1.18
N SER A 34 27.20 4.97 0.67
CA SER A 34 26.66 6.13 -0.05
C SER A 34 26.28 5.73 -1.48
N LYS A 35 25.40 6.48 -2.16
CA LYS A 35 24.99 6.20 -3.56
C LYS A 35 26.18 6.00 -4.52
N ALA A 36 27.33 6.61 -4.25
CA ALA A 36 28.55 6.43 -5.05
C ALA A 36 29.25 5.09 -4.72
N ASP A 37 29.36 4.73 -3.44
CA ASP A 37 29.97 3.47 -2.98
C ASP A 37 29.13 2.23 -3.37
N VAL A 38 27.83 2.42 -3.60
CA VAL A 38 26.87 1.41 -4.05
C VAL A 38 27.16 0.86 -5.45
N VAL A 39 27.56 1.73 -6.39
CA VAL A 39 27.90 1.32 -7.77
C VAL A 39 29.16 0.45 -7.77
N GLU A 40 30.07 0.69 -6.83
CA GLU A 40 31.31 -0.07 -6.65
C GLU A 40 31.10 -1.36 -5.84
N SER A 41 30.21 -1.36 -4.85
CA SER A 41 29.88 -2.50 -3.97
C SER A 41 29.00 -3.57 -4.63
N THR A 42 28.03 -3.17 -5.47
CA THR A 42 27.22 -4.12 -6.25
C THR A 42 28.04 -4.91 -7.27
N ALA A 43 29.21 -4.41 -7.68
CA ALA A 43 30.17 -5.15 -8.48
C ALA A 43 30.92 -6.25 -7.70
N HIS A 44 30.90 -6.21 -6.36
CA HIS A 44 31.69 -7.09 -5.48
C HIS A 44 30.91 -8.25 -4.85
N GLN A 45 29.58 -8.34 -5.04
CA GLN A 45 28.78 -9.48 -4.60
C GLN A 45 28.50 -10.44 -5.77
N SER A 46 28.55 -11.75 -5.52
CA SER A 46 28.12 -12.72 -6.55
C SER A 46 26.63 -12.52 -6.82
N GLY A 47 26.20 -12.37 -8.09
CA GLY A 47 24.80 -12.17 -8.46
C GLY A 47 23.82 -13.24 -7.93
N TRP A 48 24.34 -14.39 -7.48
CA TRP A 48 23.59 -15.43 -6.78
C TRP A 48 22.99 -14.97 -5.44
N CYS A 49 23.68 -14.12 -4.67
CA CYS A 49 23.21 -13.68 -3.36
C CYS A 49 22.04 -12.70 -3.51
N THR A 50 22.14 -11.76 -4.44
CA THR A 50 21.05 -10.84 -4.81
C THR A 50 19.85 -11.59 -5.37
N ALA A 51 20.05 -12.56 -6.26
CA ALA A 51 18.96 -13.36 -6.81
C ALA A 51 18.21 -14.17 -5.73
N PHE A 52 18.94 -14.71 -4.75
CA PHE A 52 18.35 -15.44 -3.62
C PHE A 52 17.50 -14.52 -2.73
N ASN A 53 17.98 -13.31 -2.43
CA ASN A 53 17.21 -12.32 -1.65
C ASN A 53 15.94 -11.87 -2.40
N VAL A 54 16.06 -11.56 -3.70
CA VAL A 54 14.92 -11.21 -4.54
C VAL A 54 13.88 -12.32 -4.56
N LEU A 55 14.31 -13.58 -4.72
CA LEU A 55 13.41 -14.73 -4.65
C LEU A 55 12.73 -14.81 -3.28
N LYS A 56 13.50 -14.66 -2.19
CA LYS A 56 13.02 -14.70 -0.81
C LYS A 56 11.89 -13.68 -0.55
N TYR A 57 12.11 -12.42 -0.90
CA TYR A 57 11.08 -11.38 -0.75
C TYR A 57 9.87 -11.64 -1.65
N SER A 58 10.11 -12.05 -2.90
CA SER A 58 9.04 -12.27 -3.89
C SER A 58 8.12 -13.41 -3.49
N TYR A 59 8.66 -14.58 -3.17
CA TYR A 59 7.84 -15.74 -2.82
C TYR A 59 7.08 -15.50 -1.50
N SER A 60 7.73 -14.85 -0.52
CA SER A 60 7.09 -14.55 0.77
C SER A 60 5.92 -13.58 0.59
N LEU A 61 6.06 -12.57 -0.27
CA LEU A 61 4.98 -11.63 -0.59
C LEU A 61 3.81 -12.34 -1.30
N VAL A 62 4.10 -13.18 -2.29
CA VAL A 62 3.08 -13.99 -2.99
C VAL A 62 2.35 -14.90 -2.00
N LEU A 63 3.10 -15.56 -1.11
CA LEU A 63 2.57 -16.45 -0.09
C LEU A 63 1.66 -15.71 0.90
N LEU A 64 2.03 -14.48 1.29
CA LEU A 64 1.23 -13.63 2.15
C LEU A 64 -0.07 -13.19 1.47
N VAL A 65 0.00 -12.70 0.23
CA VAL A 65 -1.18 -12.29 -0.54
C VAL A 65 -2.14 -13.46 -0.73
N PHE A 66 -1.60 -14.63 -1.08
CA PHE A 66 -2.39 -15.86 -1.19
C PHE A 66 -3.06 -16.22 0.14
N SER A 67 -2.31 -16.20 1.25
CA SER A 67 -2.85 -16.48 2.59
C SER A 67 -3.96 -15.51 2.99
N PHE A 68 -3.79 -14.22 2.69
CA PHE A 68 -4.81 -13.21 2.93
C PHE A 68 -6.08 -13.45 2.11
N ILE A 69 -5.95 -13.80 0.83
CA ILE A 69 -7.10 -14.14 -0.03
C ILE A 69 -7.81 -15.39 0.48
N VAL A 70 -7.07 -16.42 0.90
CA VAL A 70 -7.64 -17.66 1.44
C VAL A 70 -8.45 -17.39 2.70
N VAL A 71 -7.92 -16.59 3.64
CA VAL A 71 -8.63 -16.21 4.87
C VAL A 71 -9.88 -15.38 4.54
N MET A 72 -9.75 -14.38 3.67
CA MET A 72 -10.89 -13.55 3.27
C MET A 72 -11.97 -14.33 2.53
N ALA A 73 -11.58 -15.28 1.67
CA ALA A 73 -12.49 -16.19 1.01
C ALA A 73 -13.24 -17.05 2.02
N ALA A 74 -12.55 -17.64 2.99
CA ALA A 74 -13.18 -18.44 4.04
C ALA A 74 -14.22 -17.64 4.83
N ILE A 75 -13.92 -16.39 5.19
CA ILE A 75 -14.89 -15.52 5.87
C ILE A 75 -16.06 -15.16 4.94
N ALA A 76 -15.79 -14.80 3.68
CA ALA A 76 -16.82 -14.36 2.73
C ALA A 76 -17.79 -15.47 2.31
N THR A 77 -17.32 -16.71 2.29
CA THR A 77 -18.12 -17.91 1.97
C THR A 77 -18.70 -18.59 3.21
N ASP A 78 -18.63 -17.95 4.39
CA ASP A 78 -19.16 -18.49 5.65
C ASP A 78 -18.55 -19.87 6.03
N GLN A 79 -17.27 -20.08 5.67
CA GLN A 79 -16.45 -21.26 5.99
C GLN A 79 -15.36 -20.97 7.03
N ALA A 80 -15.48 -19.86 7.76
CA ALA A 80 -14.63 -19.51 8.89
C ALA A 80 -15.41 -19.61 10.21
N ASN A 81 -14.71 -19.73 11.33
CA ASN A 81 -15.28 -19.84 12.68
C ASN A 81 -16.28 -18.72 13.00
N ALA A 82 -16.17 -17.56 12.36
CA ALA A 82 -17.14 -16.47 12.50
C ALA A 82 -18.59 -16.95 12.27
N ALA A 83 -18.79 -17.89 11.34
CA ALA A 83 -20.10 -18.47 11.06
C ALA A 83 -20.63 -19.32 12.23
N GLU A 84 -19.78 -20.08 12.94
CA GLU A 84 -20.18 -20.88 14.11
C GLU A 84 -20.59 -20.02 15.32
N TYR A 85 -20.04 -18.81 15.39
CA TYR A 85 -20.36 -17.80 16.40
C TYR A 85 -21.47 -16.83 15.96
N ASP A 86 -22.16 -17.11 14.84
CA ASP A 86 -23.25 -16.29 14.32
C ASP A 86 -22.83 -14.83 14.02
N ILE A 87 -21.55 -14.60 13.70
CA ILE A 87 -21.00 -13.28 13.35
C ILE A 87 -21.20 -13.04 11.85
N PRO A 88 -21.98 -12.02 11.44
CA PRO A 88 -22.19 -11.75 10.02
C PRO A 88 -20.87 -11.41 9.31
N LYS A 89 -20.66 -11.92 8.10
CA LYS A 89 -19.45 -11.63 7.30
C LYS A 89 -19.16 -10.14 7.07
N GLY A 90 -20.20 -9.32 6.98
CA GLY A 90 -20.08 -7.86 6.90
C GLY A 90 -19.47 -7.21 8.15
N VAL A 91 -19.48 -7.90 9.29
CA VAL A 91 -18.84 -7.50 10.55
C VAL A 91 -17.50 -8.22 10.75
N ALA A 92 -17.44 -9.52 10.42
CA ALA A 92 -16.24 -10.34 10.60
C ALA A 92 -15.03 -9.81 9.81
N ILE A 93 -15.22 -9.39 8.55
CA ILE A 93 -14.13 -8.86 7.72
C ILE A 93 -13.56 -7.55 8.30
N PRO A 94 -14.36 -6.49 8.56
CA PRO A 94 -13.84 -5.28 9.20
C PRO A 94 -13.22 -5.52 10.58
N LEU A 95 -13.82 -6.39 11.39
CA LEU A 95 -13.31 -6.73 12.72
C LEU A 95 -11.94 -7.42 12.61
N PHE A 96 -11.79 -8.38 11.71
CA PHE A 96 -10.53 -9.08 11.47
C PHE A 96 -9.42 -8.10 11.06
N CYS A 97 -9.69 -7.20 10.11
CA CYS A 97 -8.74 -6.16 9.69
C CYS A 97 -8.38 -5.19 10.84
N LEU A 98 -9.36 -4.77 11.64
CA LEU A 98 -9.14 -3.90 12.79
C LEU A 98 -8.26 -4.58 13.85
N LEU A 99 -8.49 -5.86 14.11
CA LEU A 99 -7.71 -6.65 15.06
C LEU A 99 -6.26 -6.84 14.61
N LEU A 100 -6.02 -7.09 13.31
CA LEU A 100 -4.67 -7.13 12.75
C LEU A 100 -3.95 -5.78 12.92
N PHE A 101 -4.63 -4.69 12.59
CA PHE A 101 -4.08 -3.35 12.78
C PHE A 101 -3.76 -3.08 14.25
N TRP A 102 -4.68 -3.41 15.16
CA TRP A 102 -4.49 -3.19 16.59
C TRP A 102 -3.33 -4.02 17.16
N LEU A 103 -3.22 -5.29 16.74
CA LEU A 103 -2.11 -6.14 17.09
C LEU A 103 -0.77 -5.51 16.67
N GLY A 104 -0.70 -4.96 15.45
CA GLY A 104 0.50 -4.32 14.93
C GLY A 104 0.92 -3.12 15.76
N VAL A 105 -0.04 -2.26 16.13
CA VAL A 105 0.22 -1.08 16.96
C VAL A 105 0.73 -1.48 18.35
N ILE A 106 0.15 -2.49 18.99
CA ILE A 106 0.60 -2.93 20.33
C ILE A 106 1.99 -3.57 20.30
N GLU A 107 2.28 -4.37 19.27
CA GLU A 107 3.56 -5.07 19.16
C GLU A 107 4.70 -4.13 18.77
N GLY A 108 4.50 -3.26 17.76
CA GLY A 108 5.48 -2.21 17.44
C GLY A 108 5.62 -1.19 18.57
N GLY A 109 4.49 -0.81 19.18
CA GLY A 109 4.43 0.20 20.24
C GLY A 109 5.19 -0.21 21.50
N GLN A 110 5.22 -1.51 21.84
CA GLN A 110 6.06 -1.99 22.93
C GLN A 110 7.55 -1.74 22.64
N GLY A 111 8.02 -2.11 21.44
CA GLY A 111 9.42 -1.92 21.05
C GLY A 111 9.83 -0.46 21.15
N ALA A 112 9.00 0.43 20.61
CA ALA A 112 9.22 1.87 20.67
C ALA A 112 9.19 2.44 22.11
N LEU A 113 8.21 2.07 22.93
CA LEU A 113 8.11 2.55 24.31
C LEU A 113 9.30 2.09 25.18
N VAL A 114 9.78 0.86 24.98
CA VAL A 114 10.94 0.33 25.68
C VAL A 114 12.24 0.98 25.18
N GLY A 115 12.40 1.13 23.86
CA GLY A 115 13.60 1.75 23.27
C GLY A 115 13.78 3.22 23.66
N LEU A 116 12.69 3.96 23.80
CA LEU A 116 12.72 5.38 24.16
C LEU A 116 12.97 5.66 25.66
N GLN A 117 13.11 4.64 26.52
CA GLN A 117 13.31 4.84 27.97
C GLN A 117 14.56 5.66 28.32
N THR A 118 15.62 5.55 27.52
CA THR A 118 16.89 6.26 27.73
C THR A 118 16.95 7.59 26.98
N THR A 119 15.95 7.90 26.16
CA THR A 119 15.95 9.10 25.30
C THR A 119 15.44 10.31 26.08
N PRO A 120 16.18 11.43 26.12
CA PRO A 120 15.72 12.65 26.80
C PRO A 120 14.45 13.22 26.16
N LYS A 121 13.40 13.40 26.97
CA LYS A 121 12.05 13.80 26.53
C LYS A 121 12.00 15.20 25.90
N ASP A 122 12.91 16.09 26.28
CA ASP A 122 13.02 17.45 25.77
C ASP A 122 13.40 17.51 24.29
N GLN A 123 14.13 16.50 23.79
CA GLN A 123 14.62 16.47 22.40
C GLN A 123 13.49 16.35 21.38
N TYR A 124 12.41 15.65 21.72
CA TYR A 124 11.30 15.38 20.79
C TYR A 124 9.96 15.98 21.21
N ALA A 125 9.85 16.60 22.38
CA ALA A 125 8.61 17.15 22.93
C ALA A 125 7.82 18.07 21.99
N GLN A 126 8.52 18.95 21.25
CA GLN A 126 7.88 19.89 20.31
C GLN A 126 7.49 19.23 19.00
N SER A 127 8.35 18.35 18.48
CA SER A 127 8.15 17.64 17.21
C SER A 127 7.11 16.53 17.27
N HIS A 128 7.05 15.78 18.38
CA HIS A 128 6.22 14.58 18.56
C HIS A 128 5.40 14.66 19.85
N PRO A 129 4.39 15.53 19.92
CA PRO A 129 3.64 15.77 21.16
C PRO A 129 2.82 14.56 21.62
N ILE A 130 2.44 13.65 20.72
CA ILE A 130 1.71 12.43 21.11
C ILE A 130 2.68 11.38 21.64
N SER A 131 3.86 11.22 21.02
CA SER A 131 4.93 10.34 21.52
C SER A 131 5.40 10.74 22.90
N LEU A 132 5.47 12.06 23.17
CA LEU A 132 5.72 12.57 24.52
C LEU A 132 4.66 12.08 25.50
N LYS A 133 3.37 12.20 25.20
CA LYS A 133 2.30 11.70 26.10
C LYS A 133 2.39 10.20 26.35
N CYS A 134 2.69 9.41 25.32
CA CYS A 134 2.86 7.97 25.43
C CYS A 134 4.05 7.61 26.36
N THR A 135 5.18 8.28 26.20
CA THR A 135 6.40 8.07 27.01
C THR A 135 6.28 8.64 28.42
N GLU A 136 5.65 9.79 28.61
CA GLU A 136 5.32 10.32 29.94
C GLU A 136 4.44 9.36 30.74
N LEU A 137 3.39 8.84 30.12
CA LEU A 137 2.48 7.89 30.77
C LEU A 137 3.17 6.56 31.10
N SER A 138 3.93 6.01 30.15
CA SER A 138 4.52 4.67 30.27
C SER A 138 5.80 4.65 31.10
N HIS A 139 6.53 5.76 31.18
CA HIS A 139 7.79 5.87 31.95
C HIS A 139 7.59 6.48 33.35
N ASP A 140 6.35 6.74 33.76
CA ASP A 140 6.05 7.21 35.12
C ASP A 140 6.04 6.04 36.11
N GLY A 141 6.93 6.06 37.11
CA GLY A 141 7.07 5.01 38.11
C GLY A 141 7.25 3.61 37.49
N ASP A 142 6.43 2.65 37.93
CA ASP A 142 6.46 1.27 37.45
C ASP A 142 5.45 1.02 36.30
N ASN A 143 4.94 2.07 35.63
CA ASN A 143 3.91 1.93 34.59
C ASN A 143 4.39 1.15 33.36
N MET A 144 5.69 1.10 33.07
CA MET A 144 6.20 0.30 31.95
C MET A 144 5.96 -1.19 32.20
N GLU A 145 6.24 -1.67 33.42
CA GLU A 145 6.00 -3.06 33.78
C GLU A 145 4.50 -3.38 33.75
N ARG A 146 3.67 -2.46 34.26
CA ARG A 146 2.20 -2.60 34.21
C ARG A 146 1.67 -2.65 32.78
N PHE A 147 2.18 -1.78 31.91
CA PHE A 147 1.86 -1.77 30.48
C PHE A 147 2.23 -3.12 29.84
N ILE A 148 3.43 -3.66 30.14
CA ILE A 148 3.88 -4.96 29.61
C ILE A 148 2.95 -6.10 30.07
N VAL A 149 2.46 -6.07 31.32
CA VAL A 149 1.53 -7.07 31.85
C VAL A 149 0.16 -6.97 31.15
N GLY A 150 -0.42 -5.77 31.12
CA GLY A 150 -1.75 -5.56 30.52
C GLY A 150 -1.78 -5.76 29.01
N ARG A 151 -0.75 -5.31 28.29
CA ARG A 151 -0.63 -5.52 26.84
C ARG A 151 -0.56 -7.01 26.51
N GLN A 152 0.09 -7.83 27.34
CA GLN A 152 0.29 -9.24 27.02
C GLN A 152 -1.05 -9.98 26.95
N PHE A 153 -1.96 -9.68 27.87
CA PHE A 153 -3.32 -10.20 27.78
C PHE A 153 -4.04 -9.68 26.54
N LEU A 154 -3.88 -8.40 26.22
CA LEU A 154 -4.50 -7.80 25.03
C LEU A 154 -4.01 -8.47 23.73
N VAL A 155 -2.71 -8.76 23.61
CA VAL A 155 -2.12 -9.50 22.48
C VAL A 155 -2.73 -10.90 22.36
N VAL A 156 -2.77 -11.65 23.45
CA VAL A 156 -3.33 -13.02 23.44
C VAL A 156 -4.84 -12.97 23.14
N LEU A 157 -5.57 -12.03 23.73
CA LEU A 157 -6.99 -11.81 23.48
C LEU A 157 -7.28 -11.51 22.01
N ILE A 158 -6.48 -10.63 21.38
CA ILE A 158 -6.60 -10.31 19.97
C ILE A 158 -6.34 -11.56 19.11
N ILE A 159 -5.32 -12.37 19.41
CA ILE A 159 -5.05 -13.60 18.65
C ILE A 159 -6.21 -14.60 18.75
N PHE A 160 -6.79 -14.78 19.94
CA PHE A 160 -7.96 -15.65 20.12
C PHE A 160 -9.17 -15.11 19.35
N THR A 161 -9.38 -13.80 19.35
CA THR A 161 -10.49 -13.18 18.60
C THR A 161 -10.26 -13.24 17.08
N LEU A 162 -9.02 -13.10 16.62
CA LEU A 162 -8.64 -13.34 15.21
C LEU A 162 -8.95 -14.80 14.82
N ASN A 163 -8.61 -15.77 15.67
CA ASN A 163 -8.95 -17.17 15.46
C ASN A 163 -10.47 -17.40 15.38
N MET A 164 -11.26 -16.74 16.24
CA MET A 164 -12.72 -16.79 16.17
C MET A 164 -13.28 -16.18 14.87
N CYS A 165 -12.60 -15.17 14.30
CA CYS A 165 -13.07 -14.52 13.08
C CYS A 165 -12.66 -15.26 11.80
N GLY A 166 -11.40 -15.71 11.70
CA GLY A 166 -10.78 -16.08 10.43
C GLY A 166 -10.30 -17.52 10.29
N ALA A 167 -10.22 -18.30 11.37
CA ALA A 167 -9.80 -19.70 11.26
C ALA A 167 -10.87 -20.52 10.52
N ALA A 168 -10.42 -21.42 9.64
CA ALA A 168 -11.31 -22.22 8.82
C ALA A 168 -12.00 -23.32 9.64
N ILE A 169 -13.27 -23.57 9.35
CA ILE A 169 -14.01 -24.69 9.94
C ILE A 169 -13.51 -26.03 9.37
N GLY A 170 -13.79 -27.12 10.07
CA GLY A 170 -13.41 -28.47 9.62
C GLY A 170 -13.98 -28.80 8.25
N GLY A 171 -13.12 -29.21 7.31
CA GLY A 171 -13.53 -29.57 5.94
C GLY A 171 -13.78 -28.39 4.99
N ALA A 172 -13.39 -27.17 5.37
CA ALA A 172 -13.47 -26.00 4.49
C ALA A 172 -12.72 -26.25 3.16
N ASP A 173 -13.37 -25.89 2.06
CA ASP A 173 -12.83 -25.91 0.71
C ASP A 173 -13.17 -24.59 0.04
N VAL A 174 -12.19 -23.68 0.12
CA VAL A 174 -12.29 -22.34 -0.49
C VAL A 174 -11.43 -22.32 -1.73
N LEU A 175 -11.88 -21.59 -2.76
CA LEU A 175 -11.15 -21.43 -4.02
C LEU A 175 -10.90 -22.74 -4.80
N ASN A 176 -11.56 -23.86 -4.42
CA ASN A 176 -11.42 -25.18 -5.04
C ASN A 176 -9.95 -25.65 -5.10
N MET A 177 -9.24 -25.48 -3.97
CA MET A 177 -7.84 -25.85 -3.87
C MET A 177 -7.71 -27.37 -3.69
N GLY A 178 -6.64 -27.98 -4.21
CA GLY A 178 -6.40 -29.41 -4.00
C GLY A 178 -6.28 -29.74 -2.51
N LYS A 179 -6.66 -30.95 -2.10
CA LYS A 179 -6.72 -31.39 -0.69
C LYS A 179 -5.47 -31.02 0.13
N GLY A 180 -4.27 -31.27 -0.42
CA GLY A 180 -3.02 -30.95 0.30
C GLY A 180 -2.83 -29.46 0.62
N LEU A 181 -3.36 -28.55 -0.22
CA LEU A 181 -3.33 -27.11 0.06
C LEU A 181 -4.39 -26.72 1.09
N ASN A 182 -5.59 -27.31 1.03
CA ASN A 182 -6.62 -27.11 2.06
C ASN A 182 -6.11 -27.59 3.43
N ASP A 183 -5.50 -28.76 3.49
CA ASP A 183 -4.95 -29.32 4.73
C ASP A 183 -3.89 -28.36 5.33
N VAL A 184 -2.95 -27.86 4.52
CA VAL A 184 -1.87 -26.98 5.01
C VAL A 184 -2.36 -25.57 5.34
N PHE A 185 -3.11 -24.91 4.46
CA PHE A 185 -3.45 -23.49 4.61
C PHE A 185 -4.68 -23.24 5.48
N LEU A 186 -5.66 -24.16 5.45
CA LEU A 186 -6.91 -24.04 6.21
C LEU A 186 -6.87 -24.88 7.48
N ALA A 187 -6.68 -26.20 7.37
CA ALA A 187 -6.80 -27.10 8.52
C ALA A 187 -5.69 -26.88 9.56
N GLU A 188 -4.44 -26.72 9.11
CA GLU A 188 -3.30 -26.36 9.97
C GLU A 188 -3.16 -24.85 10.22
N ALA A 189 -4.12 -24.04 9.75
CA ALA A 189 -4.18 -22.60 9.94
C ALA A 189 -2.94 -21.80 9.48
N LEU A 190 -2.11 -22.35 8.57
CA LEU A 190 -0.92 -21.66 8.08
C LEU A 190 -1.26 -20.29 7.48
N ALA A 191 -2.37 -20.18 6.73
CA ALA A 191 -2.79 -18.90 6.15
C ALA A 191 -3.01 -17.83 7.21
N MET A 192 -3.70 -18.19 8.30
CA MET A 192 -3.96 -17.31 9.44
C MET A 192 -2.68 -16.88 10.13
N ILE A 193 -1.79 -17.84 10.42
CA ILE A 193 -0.50 -17.56 11.07
C ILE A 193 0.31 -16.57 10.22
N LEU A 194 0.42 -16.81 8.90
CA LEU A 194 1.21 -15.94 8.02
C LEU A 194 0.64 -14.53 7.92
N VAL A 195 -0.69 -14.40 7.83
CA VAL A 195 -1.38 -13.10 7.81
C VAL A 195 -1.15 -12.36 9.12
N THR A 196 -1.38 -13.01 10.26
CA THR A 196 -1.22 -12.40 11.59
C THR A 196 0.22 -12.01 11.88
N VAL A 197 1.20 -12.87 11.56
CA VAL A 197 2.62 -12.58 11.80
C VAL A 197 3.12 -11.46 10.90
N ASN A 198 2.89 -11.52 9.58
CA ASN A 198 3.47 -10.55 8.67
C ASN A 198 2.77 -9.19 8.73
N ILE A 199 1.44 -9.16 8.75
CA ILE A 199 0.65 -7.91 8.75
C ILE A 199 0.43 -7.41 10.17
N GLY A 200 0.03 -8.30 11.07
CA GLY A 200 -0.40 -7.93 12.41
C GLY A 200 0.71 -7.79 13.44
N GLN A 201 1.97 -8.13 13.14
CA GLN A 201 3.05 -8.07 14.14
C GLN A 201 4.37 -7.55 13.54
N LEU A 202 5.00 -8.31 12.64
CA LEU A 202 6.37 -8.06 12.20
C LEU A 202 6.54 -6.76 11.41
N ALA A 203 5.63 -6.43 10.49
CA ALA A 203 5.75 -5.19 9.71
C ALA A 203 5.80 -3.95 10.61
N ALA A 204 4.94 -3.92 11.64
CA ALA A 204 4.92 -2.84 12.62
C ALA A 204 6.15 -2.84 13.52
N GLN A 205 6.63 -4.01 13.96
CA GLN A 205 7.86 -4.12 14.77
C GLN A 205 9.11 -3.66 14.02
N VAL A 206 9.23 -4.00 12.74
CA VAL A 206 10.33 -3.57 11.87
C VAL A 206 10.39 -2.05 11.79
N ASN A 207 9.25 -1.39 11.57
CA ASN A 207 9.22 0.06 11.49
C ASN A 207 9.44 0.73 12.85
N ALA A 208 8.82 0.20 13.89
CA ALA A 208 8.99 0.70 15.24
C ALA A 208 10.42 0.54 15.77
N ALA A 209 11.23 -0.37 15.22
CA ALA A 209 12.63 -0.54 15.64
C ALA A 209 13.54 0.61 15.19
N GLU A 210 13.22 1.26 14.06
CA GLU A 210 14.02 2.35 13.49
C GLU A 210 13.38 3.72 13.64
N CYS A 211 12.04 3.79 13.62
CA CYS A 211 11.24 5.01 13.64
C CYS A 211 10.33 5.05 14.88
N MET A 212 10.88 4.85 16.08
CA MET A 212 10.11 4.72 17.34
C MET A 212 9.22 5.95 17.58
N LEU A 213 9.78 7.15 17.38
CA LEU A 213 9.10 8.41 17.65
C LEU A 213 7.90 8.61 16.76
N ASP A 214 8.09 8.52 15.44
CA ASP A 214 6.99 8.69 14.49
C ASP A 214 5.94 7.56 14.64
N PHE A 215 6.39 6.32 14.90
CA PHE A 215 5.48 5.17 15.05
C PHE A 215 4.46 5.38 16.16
N ILE A 216 4.89 5.83 17.35
CA ILE A 216 3.98 6.04 18.50
C ILE A 216 3.30 7.42 18.50
N ASN A 217 3.59 8.29 17.52
CA ASN A 217 3.03 9.64 17.42
C ASN A 217 1.59 9.65 16.89
N ASN A 218 0.73 8.78 17.42
CA ASN A 218 -0.65 8.65 16.98
C ASN A 218 -1.59 8.36 18.15
N TYR A 219 -2.84 8.84 18.05
CA TYR A 219 -3.83 8.70 19.12
C TYR A 219 -4.23 7.25 19.40
N PHE A 220 -4.12 6.36 18.41
CA PHE A 220 -4.49 4.95 18.58
C PHE A 220 -3.48 4.20 19.46
N MET A 221 -2.19 4.55 19.39
CA MET A 221 -1.17 4.05 20.31
C MET A 221 -1.39 4.57 21.73
N LEU A 222 -1.71 5.86 21.87
CA LEU A 222 -2.06 6.43 23.19
C LEU A 222 -3.28 5.72 23.80
N PHE A 223 -4.33 5.50 23.01
CA PHE A 223 -5.50 4.70 23.39
C PHE A 223 -5.10 3.27 23.82
N SER A 224 -4.27 2.60 23.04
CA SER A 224 -3.80 1.23 23.34
C SER A 224 -2.98 1.16 24.64
N THR A 225 -2.22 2.21 24.94
CA THR A 225 -1.47 2.35 26.20
C THR A 225 -2.43 2.45 27.39
N TYR A 226 -3.47 3.29 27.30
CA TYR A 226 -4.50 3.39 28.33
C TYR A 226 -5.27 2.08 28.53
N VAL A 227 -5.64 1.39 27.44
CA VAL A 227 -6.32 0.09 27.54
C VAL A 227 -5.43 -0.92 28.26
N SER A 228 -4.14 -0.98 27.91
CA SER A 228 -3.18 -1.89 28.55
C SER A 228 -3.03 -1.61 30.05
N LEU A 229 -2.86 -0.33 30.43
CA LEU A 229 -2.81 0.06 31.85
C LEU A 229 -4.14 -0.21 32.57
N GLY A 230 -5.28 -0.03 31.89
CA GLY A 230 -6.61 -0.34 32.41
C GLY A 230 -6.81 -1.83 32.69
N ILE A 231 -6.31 -2.70 31.80
CA ILE A 231 -6.32 -4.16 31.99
C ILE A 231 -5.50 -4.54 33.22
N GLU A 232 -4.31 -3.97 33.39
CA GLU A 232 -3.51 -4.24 34.60
C GLU A 232 -4.22 -3.72 35.86
N ALA A 233 -4.73 -2.50 35.82
CA ALA A 233 -5.45 -1.88 36.93
C ALA A 233 -6.72 -2.65 37.34
N SER A 234 -7.33 -3.42 36.42
CA SER A 234 -8.48 -4.28 36.73
C SER A 234 -8.15 -5.37 37.76
N GLY A 235 -6.88 -5.79 37.85
CA GLY A 235 -6.46 -6.89 38.70
C GLY A 235 -6.56 -8.28 38.07
N LEU A 236 -7.02 -8.40 36.81
CA LEU A 236 -7.27 -9.69 36.14
C LEU A 236 -6.07 -10.64 36.19
N LEU A 237 -4.85 -10.11 36.08
CA LEU A 237 -3.60 -10.88 35.91
C LEU A 237 -2.68 -10.83 37.15
N HIS A 238 -3.14 -10.27 38.26
CA HIS A 238 -2.30 -10.02 39.45
C HIS A 238 -1.73 -11.29 40.11
N SER A 239 -2.27 -12.48 39.81
CA SER A 239 -1.71 -13.75 40.27
C SER A 239 -0.25 -13.95 39.86
N VAL A 240 0.22 -13.30 38.79
CA VAL A 240 1.63 -13.36 38.38
C VAL A 240 2.58 -12.67 39.36
N TYR A 241 2.15 -11.58 40.02
CA TYR A 241 2.98 -10.90 41.01
C TYR A 241 3.19 -11.77 42.26
N LEU A 242 2.24 -12.64 42.60
CA LEU A 242 2.44 -13.63 43.67
C LEU A 242 3.63 -14.55 43.36
N VAL A 243 3.79 -14.95 42.10
CA VAL A 243 4.93 -15.75 41.66
C VAL A 243 6.23 -14.98 41.86
N GLN A 244 6.26 -13.68 41.53
CA GLN A 244 7.41 -12.81 41.79
C GLN A 244 7.79 -12.79 43.28
N TYR A 245 6.82 -12.62 44.17
CA TYR A 245 7.06 -12.64 45.63
C TYR A 245 7.57 -14.00 46.12
N ILE A 246 7.05 -15.11 45.59
CA ILE A 246 7.53 -16.46 45.92
C ILE A 246 8.99 -16.63 45.49
N PHE A 247 9.35 -16.21 44.27
CA PHE A 247 10.72 -16.31 43.77
C PHE A 247 11.68 -15.39 44.54
N SER A 248 11.27 -14.17 44.88
CA SER A 248 12.03 -13.27 45.75
C SER A 248 12.29 -13.91 47.12
N ALA A 249 11.29 -14.58 47.71
CA ALA A 249 11.46 -15.29 48.97
C ALA A 249 12.41 -16.50 48.87
N ILE A 250 12.39 -17.23 47.75
CA ILE A 250 13.27 -18.39 47.52
C ILE A 250 14.73 -17.98 47.27
N THR A 251 14.94 -16.91 46.52
CA THR A 251 16.28 -16.45 46.09
C THR A 251 16.92 -15.47 47.08
N GLY A 252 16.12 -14.84 47.95
CA GLY A 252 16.57 -13.82 48.88
C GLY A 252 16.87 -12.46 48.24
N GLN A 253 16.56 -12.25 46.96
CA GLN A 253 16.75 -10.95 46.30
C GLN A 253 15.51 -10.06 46.46
N PRO A 254 15.66 -8.78 46.87
CA PRO A 254 14.54 -7.86 47.02
C PRO A 254 13.95 -7.48 45.65
N ILE A 255 12.64 -7.19 45.62
CA ILE A 255 11.97 -6.64 44.44
C ILE A 255 12.28 -5.14 44.35
N GLU A 256 12.95 -4.72 43.28
CA GLU A 256 13.20 -3.31 43.00
C GLU A 256 11.90 -2.65 42.51
N THR A 257 11.60 -1.45 43.02
CA THR A 257 10.41 -0.68 42.67
C THR A 257 10.76 0.81 42.71
N ASN A 258 10.24 1.56 41.75
CA ASN A 258 10.42 3.01 41.70
C ASN A 258 9.30 3.76 42.44
N GLU A 259 8.38 3.04 43.08
CA GLU A 259 7.24 3.61 43.79
C GLU A 259 7.43 3.60 45.32
N PRO A 260 6.82 4.57 46.03
CA PRO A 260 6.84 4.57 47.49
C PRO A 260 6.11 3.35 48.07
N PRO A 261 6.45 2.92 49.30
CA PRO A 261 5.78 1.80 49.96
C PRO A 261 4.26 1.96 49.95
N ARG A 262 3.55 0.86 49.66
CA ARG A 262 2.09 0.84 49.58
C ARG A 262 1.48 1.14 50.94
N ASP A 263 0.60 2.16 51.01
CA ASP A 263 -0.23 2.44 52.18
C ASP A 263 -1.21 1.29 52.49
N GLY A 264 -1.71 1.19 53.72
CA GLY A 264 -2.51 0.06 54.19
C GLY A 264 -3.75 -0.22 53.33
N GLY A 265 -4.46 0.81 52.88
CA GLY A 265 -5.60 0.66 51.96
C GLY A 265 -5.19 0.14 50.58
N LYS A 266 -4.07 0.64 50.03
CA LYS A 266 -3.52 0.20 48.74
C LYS A 266 -3.02 -1.24 48.80
N GLN A 267 -2.45 -1.65 49.94
CA GLN A 267 -1.98 -3.01 50.17
C GLN A 267 -3.15 -4.02 50.22
N VAL A 268 -4.25 -3.66 50.89
CA VAL A 268 -5.47 -4.50 50.89
C VAL A 268 -6.05 -4.65 49.49
N LEU A 269 -6.16 -3.55 48.73
CA LEU A 269 -6.66 -3.59 47.34
C LEU A 269 -5.76 -4.43 46.44
N PHE A 270 -4.44 -4.33 46.59
CA PHE A 270 -3.48 -5.13 45.83
C PHE A 270 -3.68 -6.64 46.09
N TRP A 271 -3.70 -7.07 47.35
CA TRP A 271 -3.90 -8.48 47.69
C TRP A 271 -5.30 -8.99 47.36
N GLY A 272 -6.32 -8.14 47.46
CA GLY A 272 -7.68 -8.44 46.99
C GLY A 272 -7.71 -8.77 45.49
N ARG A 273 -7.01 -7.98 44.67
CA ARG A 273 -6.86 -8.25 43.23
C ARG A 273 -6.06 -9.53 42.96
N VAL A 274 -5.02 -9.81 43.74
CA VAL A 274 -4.26 -11.08 43.65
C VAL A 274 -5.18 -12.28 43.91
N LEU A 275 -5.99 -12.24 44.98
CA LEU A 275 -6.95 -13.31 45.30
C LEU A 275 -8.02 -13.47 44.21
N MET A 276 -8.56 -12.36 43.69
CA MET A 276 -9.51 -12.40 42.57
C MET A 276 -8.89 -13.03 41.33
N SER A 277 -7.67 -12.61 40.94
CA SER A 277 -6.94 -13.17 39.81
C SER A 277 -6.68 -14.67 39.97
N LEU A 278 -6.31 -15.12 41.16
CA LEU A 278 -6.14 -16.56 41.45
C LEU A 278 -7.46 -17.33 41.30
N GLY A 279 -8.58 -16.77 41.75
CA GLY A 279 -9.91 -17.35 41.56
C GLY A 279 -10.28 -17.48 40.07
N ILE A 280 -10.05 -16.42 39.29
CA ILE A 280 -10.32 -16.42 37.84
C ILE A 280 -9.42 -17.42 37.11
N LEU A 281 -8.12 -17.46 37.45
CA LEU A 281 -7.18 -18.42 36.87
C LEU A 281 -7.58 -19.87 37.22
N GLY A 282 -7.94 -20.11 38.49
CA GLY A 282 -8.39 -21.43 38.95
C GLY A 282 -9.66 -21.90 38.23
N PHE A 283 -10.64 -21.01 38.07
CA PHE A 283 -11.84 -21.30 37.28
C PHE A 283 -11.53 -21.56 35.80
N SER A 284 -10.67 -20.72 35.20
CA SER A 284 -10.24 -20.89 33.80
C SER A 284 -9.54 -22.23 33.58
N LEU A 285 -8.66 -22.63 34.50
CA LEU A 285 -8.01 -23.94 34.47
C LEU A 285 -9.01 -25.09 34.62
N ALA A 286 -9.99 -24.96 35.51
CA ALA A 286 -11.01 -26.00 35.70
C ALA A 286 -11.78 -26.26 34.40
N VAL A 287 -12.24 -25.19 33.72
CA VAL A 287 -12.95 -25.30 32.44
C VAL A 287 -12.05 -25.88 31.35
N VAL A 288 -10.79 -25.44 31.26
CA VAL A 288 -9.83 -25.93 30.27
C VAL A 288 -9.52 -27.42 30.49
N PHE A 289 -9.30 -27.85 31.72
CA PHE A 289 -9.03 -29.26 32.01
C PHE A 289 -10.25 -30.14 31.74
N ASP A 290 -11.44 -29.71 32.15
CA ASP A 290 -12.70 -30.41 31.88
C ASP A 290 -12.89 -30.63 30.37
N ALA A 291 -12.79 -29.57 29.57
CA ALA A 291 -12.91 -29.66 28.13
C ALA A 291 -11.84 -30.55 27.47
N LEU A 292 -10.59 -30.52 27.96
CA LEU A 292 -9.51 -31.37 27.46
C LEU A 292 -9.69 -32.85 27.83
N ILE A 293 -10.19 -33.14 29.03
CA ILE A 293 -10.44 -34.50 29.52
C ILE A 293 -11.58 -35.14 28.72
N GLU A 294 -12.68 -34.42 28.55
CA GLU A 294 -13.88 -34.86 27.83
C GLU A 294 -13.72 -34.81 26.30
N GLY A 295 -12.62 -34.26 25.78
CA GLY A 295 -12.33 -34.23 24.35
C GLY A 295 -13.14 -33.21 23.56
N TRP A 296 -13.72 -32.22 24.23
CA TRP A 296 -14.58 -31.19 23.63
C TRP A 296 -13.80 -30.07 22.91
N THR A 297 -12.47 -30.09 22.98
CA THR A 297 -11.62 -29.03 22.41
C THR A 297 -11.39 -29.21 20.90
N GLY A 298 -10.87 -28.18 20.23
CA GLY A 298 -10.43 -28.25 18.83
C GLY A 298 -9.18 -29.10 18.57
N MET A 299 -8.76 -29.97 19.51
CA MET A 299 -7.60 -30.86 19.35
C MET A 299 -7.78 -31.79 18.14
N TRP A 300 -6.69 -32.14 17.45
CA TRP A 300 -6.74 -33.01 16.27
C TRP A 300 -7.33 -34.39 16.58
N GLU A 301 -8.12 -34.90 15.64
CA GLU A 301 -8.70 -36.24 15.71
C GLU A 301 -7.60 -37.30 15.90
N GLY A 302 -7.79 -38.18 16.88
CA GLY A 302 -6.85 -39.26 17.20
C GLY A 302 -5.84 -38.95 18.30
N VAL A 303 -5.81 -37.72 18.85
CA VAL A 303 -5.01 -37.40 20.05
C VAL A 303 -5.79 -37.78 21.32
N PRO A 304 -5.32 -38.71 22.16
CA PRO A 304 -5.98 -39.04 23.42
C PRO A 304 -5.96 -37.87 24.41
N SER A 305 -6.99 -37.74 25.26
CA SER A 305 -7.11 -36.64 26.24
C SER A 305 -5.88 -36.46 27.15
N TRP A 306 -5.26 -37.56 27.60
CA TRP A 306 -4.04 -37.49 28.41
C TRP A 306 -2.85 -36.90 27.63
N ALA A 307 -2.74 -37.20 26.33
CA ALA A 307 -1.69 -36.69 25.47
C ALA A 307 -1.94 -35.20 25.15
N ALA A 308 -3.20 -34.81 24.95
CA ALA A 308 -3.61 -33.42 24.78
C ALA A 308 -3.15 -32.54 25.95
N ILE A 309 -3.39 -32.98 27.19
CA ILE A 309 -2.94 -32.28 28.40
C ILE A 309 -1.41 -32.14 28.45
N VAL A 310 -0.68 -33.23 28.16
CA VAL A 310 0.79 -33.22 28.14
C VAL A 310 1.32 -32.26 27.08
N ILE A 311 0.79 -32.32 25.87
CA ILE A 311 1.20 -31.45 24.75
C ILE A 311 0.97 -29.98 25.13
N VAL A 312 -0.20 -29.64 25.67
CA VAL A 312 -0.54 -28.25 25.99
C VAL A 312 0.27 -27.73 27.19
N PHE A 313 0.25 -28.42 28.33
CA PHE A 313 0.81 -27.88 29.58
C PHE A 313 2.29 -28.17 29.79
N LEU A 314 2.85 -29.26 29.22
CA LEU A 314 4.26 -29.62 29.40
C LEU A 314 5.14 -29.28 28.20
N VAL A 315 4.56 -29.06 27.02
CA VAL A 315 5.31 -28.73 25.80
C VAL A 315 4.99 -27.32 25.31
N LEU A 316 3.73 -27.05 24.94
CA LEU A 316 3.32 -25.82 24.27
C LEU A 316 3.47 -24.57 25.15
N LEU A 317 2.83 -24.54 26.33
CA LEU A 317 2.89 -23.38 27.22
C LEU A 317 4.31 -23.09 27.74
N PRO A 318 5.12 -24.09 28.16
CA PRO A 318 6.51 -23.85 28.53
C PRO A 318 7.37 -23.37 27.35
N PHE A 319 7.16 -23.89 26.14
CA PHE A 319 7.92 -23.45 24.96
C PHE A 319 7.63 -21.98 24.62
N VAL A 320 6.35 -21.57 24.63
CA VAL A 320 5.93 -20.17 24.50
C VAL A 320 6.57 -19.31 25.59
N GLY A 321 6.51 -19.78 26.84
CA GLY A 321 7.08 -19.09 27.98
C GLY A 321 8.58 -18.87 27.88
N ILE A 322 9.32 -19.88 27.43
CA ILE A 322 10.76 -19.75 27.21
C ILE A 322 11.04 -18.70 26.13
N MET A 323 10.32 -18.70 25.00
CA MET A 323 10.50 -17.70 23.94
C MET A 323 10.16 -16.28 24.41
N GLU A 324 9.11 -16.13 25.21
CA GLU A 324 8.71 -14.85 25.80
C GLU A 324 9.72 -14.33 26.84
N GLY A 325 10.20 -15.21 27.72
CA GLY A 325 11.24 -14.89 28.68
C GLY A 325 12.58 -14.59 28.01
N MET A 326 12.95 -15.32 26.95
CA MET A 326 14.23 -15.12 26.23
C MET A 326 14.36 -13.71 25.67
N GLN A 327 13.29 -13.12 25.12
CA GLN A 327 13.32 -11.75 24.60
C GLN A 327 13.66 -10.75 25.70
N ILE A 328 12.98 -10.84 26.85
CA ILE A 328 13.20 -9.95 28.00
C ILE A 328 14.61 -10.15 28.58
N ALA A 329 15.04 -11.41 28.73
CA ALA A 329 16.38 -11.72 29.23
C ALA A 329 17.48 -11.20 28.29
N ALA A 330 17.28 -11.29 26.97
CA ALA A 330 18.23 -10.76 25.99
C ALA A 330 18.42 -9.25 26.14
N PHE A 331 17.33 -8.47 26.23
CA PHE A 331 17.42 -7.01 26.41
C PHE A 331 18.02 -6.61 27.76
N ALA A 332 17.77 -7.39 28.82
CA ALA A 332 18.38 -7.15 30.12
C ALA A 332 19.90 -7.38 30.09
N VAL A 333 20.37 -8.44 29.40
CA VAL A 333 21.81 -8.73 29.29
C VAL A 333 22.57 -7.73 28.42
N VAL A 334 21.93 -7.10 27.42
CA VAL A 334 22.56 -6.01 26.64
C VAL A 334 23.05 -4.85 27.52
N LYS A 335 22.46 -4.67 28.71
CA LYS A 335 22.83 -3.61 29.65
C LYS A 335 23.98 -4.00 30.59
N LEU A 336 24.46 -5.24 30.55
CA LEU A 336 25.52 -5.77 31.41
C LEU A 336 26.84 -5.84 30.65
N ASP A 337 27.97 -5.56 31.31
CA ASP A 337 29.29 -5.74 30.73
C ASP A 337 29.61 -7.25 30.59
N GLU A 338 30.10 -7.66 29.42
CA GLU A 338 30.41 -9.05 29.09
C GLU A 338 31.44 -9.64 30.07
N GLU A 339 32.40 -8.84 30.52
CA GLU A 339 33.45 -9.28 31.44
C GLU A 339 32.91 -9.64 32.84
N GLU A 340 31.74 -9.12 33.22
CA GLU A 340 31.12 -9.41 34.53
C GLU A 340 30.57 -10.84 34.64
N TYR A 341 30.08 -11.42 33.53
CA TYR A 341 29.37 -12.72 33.58
C TYR A 341 30.03 -13.85 32.77
N LYS A 342 31.01 -13.55 31.92
CA LYS A 342 31.73 -14.54 31.09
C LYS A 342 32.35 -15.69 31.88
N ASN A 343 32.91 -15.38 33.07
CA ASN A 343 33.59 -16.37 33.91
C ASN A 343 32.64 -17.12 34.86
N THR A 344 31.50 -16.52 35.22
CA THR A 344 30.52 -17.06 36.16
C THR A 344 29.40 -17.84 35.48
N HIS A 345 28.99 -17.44 34.26
CA HIS A 345 27.87 -18.01 33.50
C HIS A 345 28.27 -18.41 32.05
N LYS A 346 29.07 -19.47 31.91
CA LYS A 346 29.61 -19.94 30.60
C LYS A 346 28.55 -20.24 29.54
N ILE A 347 27.41 -20.84 29.92
CA ILE A 347 26.33 -21.18 28.99
C ILE A 347 25.61 -19.92 28.52
N ALA A 348 25.28 -19.00 29.44
CA ALA A 348 24.69 -17.71 29.07
C ALA A 348 25.59 -16.93 28.13
N HIS A 349 26.90 -16.89 28.38
CA HIS A 349 27.89 -16.28 27.49
C HIS A 349 27.89 -16.90 26.08
N THR A 350 27.84 -18.23 25.97
CA THR A 350 27.75 -18.91 24.66
C THR A 350 26.47 -18.56 23.92
N ASN A 351 25.34 -18.49 24.63
CA ASN A 351 24.05 -18.10 24.08
C ASN A 351 24.06 -16.63 23.62
N CYS A 352 24.66 -15.72 24.41
CA CYS A 352 24.82 -14.31 24.06
C CYS A 352 25.73 -14.14 22.84
N GLN A 353 26.84 -14.88 22.76
CA GLN A 353 27.71 -14.87 21.59
C GLN A 353 27.01 -15.34 20.33
N LEU A 354 26.11 -16.34 20.41
CA LEU A 354 25.30 -16.74 19.26
C LEU A 354 24.28 -15.65 18.90
N LEU A 355 23.59 -15.11 19.91
CA LEU A 355 22.48 -14.18 19.74
C LEU A 355 22.92 -12.82 19.20
N PHE A 356 24.06 -12.28 19.67
CA PHE A 356 24.58 -10.96 19.29
C PHE A 356 25.64 -11.02 18.18
N LYS A 357 25.82 -12.16 17.51
CA LYS A 357 26.74 -12.27 16.37
C LYS A 357 26.12 -11.68 15.11
N GLY A 358 26.64 -10.57 14.63
CA GLY A 358 26.14 -9.90 13.41
C GLY A 358 24.66 -9.56 13.56
N ASP A 359 23.86 -9.85 12.53
CA ASP A 359 22.41 -9.57 12.51
C ASP A 359 21.52 -10.62 13.22
N ASN A 360 22.13 -11.54 13.98
CA ASN A 360 21.41 -12.68 14.57
C ASN A 360 20.32 -12.26 15.57
N LEU A 361 20.45 -11.14 16.27
CA LEU A 361 19.43 -10.70 17.23
C LEU A 361 18.12 -10.38 16.51
N GLY A 362 18.18 -9.57 15.45
CA GLY A 362 17.01 -9.23 14.64
C GLY A 362 16.39 -10.47 13.99
N ARG A 363 17.24 -11.36 13.45
CA ARG A 363 16.78 -12.62 12.84
C ARG A 363 16.14 -13.57 13.86
N PHE A 364 16.70 -13.65 15.06
CA PHE A 364 16.11 -14.38 16.17
C PHE A 364 14.74 -13.84 16.54
N LEU A 365 14.59 -12.51 16.67
CA LEU A 365 13.30 -11.89 17.02
C LEU A 365 12.21 -12.21 15.99
N ILE A 366 12.54 -12.20 14.69
CA ILE A 366 11.62 -12.61 13.63
C ILE A 366 11.22 -14.09 13.75
N GLY A 367 12.21 -14.98 13.83
CA GLY A 367 11.96 -16.42 13.95
C GLY A 367 11.20 -16.77 15.23
N ARG A 368 11.48 -16.08 16.33
CA ARG A 368 10.76 -16.18 17.60
C ARG A 368 9.32 -15.78 17.43
N GLN A 369 9.04 -14.64 16.77
CA GLN A 369 7.68 -14.15 16.60
C GLN A 369 6.82 -15.12 15.78
N LEU A 370 7.39 -15.72 14.73
CA LEU A 370 6.72 -16.79 13.97
C LEU A 370 6.37 -17.98 14.87
N CYS A 371 7.33 -18.47 15.67
CA CYS A 371 7.09 -19.58 16.60
C CYS A 371 6.04 -19.24 17.66
N VAL A 372 6.15 -18.07 18.30
CA VAL A 372 5.21 -17.63 19.34
C VAL A 372 3.81 -17.53 18.76
N CYS A 373 3.63 -16.85 17.62
CA CYS A 373 2.32 -16.71 16.99
C CYS A 373 1.73 -18.07 16.59
N ALA A 374 2.52 -18.95 15.96
CA ALA A 374 2.08 -20.29 15.62
C ALA A 374 1.62 -21.06 16.87
N CYS A 375 2.41 -21.02 17.95
CA CYS A 375 2.04 -21.65 19.22
C CYS A 375 0.79 -21.02 19.85
N MET A 376 0.57 -19.72 19.71
CA MET A 376 -0.65 -19.04 20.20
C MET A 376 -1.90 -19.47 19.43
N PHE A 377 -1.81 -19.67 18.11
CA PHE A 377 -2.92 -20.21 17.32
C PHE A 377 -3.20 -21.68 17.67
N VAL A 378 -2.15 -22.49 17.85
CA VAL A 378 -2.30 -23.87 18.35
C VAL A 378 -2.95 -23.85 19.74
N ALA A 379 -2.50 -22.97 20.64
CA ALA A 379 -3.09 -22.83 21.97
C ALA A 379 -4.57 -22.39 21.89
N ALA A 380 -4.89 -21.41 21.05
CA ALA A 380 -6.28 -20.97 20.84
C ALA A 380 -7.16 -22.14 20.39
N ARG A 381 -6.68 -22.92 19.42
CA ARG A 381 -7.38 -24.13 18.96
C ARG A 381 -7.54 -25.18 20.07
N CYS A 382 -6.50 -25.43 20.86
CA CYS A 382 -6.54 -26.39 21.97
C CYS A 382 -7.43 -25.95 23.14
N PHE A 383 -7.71 -24.66 23.29
CA PHE A 383 -8.54 -24.13 24.38
C PHE A 383 -9.95 -23.72 23.96
N SER A 384 -10.22 -23.57 22.66
CA SER A 384 -11.58 -23.39 22.14
C SER A 384 -12.35 -24.71 22.22
N ILE A 385 -13.62 -24.61 22.67
CA ILE A 385 -14.53 -25.74 22.81
C ILE A 385 -15.39 -25.81 21.54
N ASN A 386 -15.49 -27.00 20.95
CA ASN A 386 -16.27 -27.24 19.74
C ASN A 386 -17.78 -27.21 20.06
N LYS A 387 -18.44 -26.09 19.75
CA LYS A 387 -19.88 -25.86 19.97
C LYS A 387 -20.78 -26.90 19.29
N GLY A 388 -20.29 -27.59 18.25
CA GLY A 388 -21.03 -28.61 17.50
C GLY A 388 -20.93 -30.03 18.06
N HIS A 389 -20.21 -30.25 19.17
CA HIS A 389 -20.08 -31.58 19.77
C HIS A 389 -21.41 -32.04 20.39
N GLU A 390 -21.83 -33.28 20.13
CA GLU A 390 -23.16 -33.80 20.47
C GLU A 390 -23.47 -33.75 21.98
N ASP A 391 -22.43 -33.85 22.80
CA ASP A 391 -22.50 -33.85 24.27
C ASP A 391 -22.53 -32.45 24.90
N ILE A 392 -22.37 -31.37 24.11
CA ILE A 392 -22.35 -30.00 24.64
C ILE A 392 -23.75 -29.38 24.53
N LYS A 393 -24.55 -29.61 25.57
CA LYS A 393 -25.85 -28.97 25.76
C LYS A 393 -25.81 -28.12 27.02
N ALA A 394 -26.27 -26.88 26.89
CA ALA A 394 -26.34 -25.98 28.04
C ALA A 394 -27.22 -26.57 29.15
N GLY A 395 -26.77 -26.46 30.39
CA GLY A 395 -27.38 -27.12 31.56
C GLY A 395 -27.01 -28.60 31.76
N GLU A 396 -26.34 -29.25 30.80
CA GLU A 396 -25.91 -30.66 30.89
C GLU A 396 -24.38 -30.83 30.92
N THR A 397 -23.62 -29.73 30.81
CA THR A 397 -22.15 -29.71 30.96
C THR A 397 -21.72 -29.76 32.43
N SER A 398 -20.44 -30.04 32.70
CA SER A 398 -19.86 -30.16 34.06
C SER A 398 -20.07 -28.94 34.97
N PHE A 399 -20.40 -27.79 34.40
CA PHE A 399 -20.65 -26.53 35.14
C PHE A 399 -22.12 -26.11 35.16
N GLU A 400 -23.03 -26.89 34.57
CA GLU A 400 -24.48 -26.61 34.48
C GLU A 400 -24.79 -25.15 34.05
N ALA A 401 -24.00 -24.63 33.12
CA ALA A 401 -24.04 -23.24 32.71
C ALA A 401 -25.32 -22.92 31.91
N SER A 402 -25.85 -21.69 32.09
CA SER A 402 -26.91 -21.16 31.21
C SER A 402 -26.40 -21.02 29.77
N ASP A 403 -27.30 -21.02 28.79
CA ASP A 403 -26.95 -20.94 27.37
C ASP A 403 -25.97 -19.80 27.04
N GLY A 404 -26.22 -18.61 27.60
CA GLY A 404 -25.36 -17.46 27.42
C GLY A 404 -23.97 -17.63 28.07
N PHE A 405 -23.91 -18.23 29.27
CA PHE A 405 -22.64 -18.46 29.95
C PHE A 405 -21.86 -19.61 29.28
N GLN A 406 -22.53 -20.68 28.84
CA GLN A 406 -21.92 -21.76 28.09
C GLN A 406 -21.36 -21.26 26.74
N SER A 407 -22.10 -20.38 26.05
CA SER A 407 -21.61 -19.72 24.83
C SER A 407 -20.31 -18.95 25.10
N PHE A 408 -20.23 -18.23 26.23
CA PHE A 408 -19.00 -17.57 26.67
C PHE A 408 -17.86 -18.57 26.96
N LEU A 409 -18.13 -19.66 27.68
CA LEU A 409 -17.12 -20.71 27.93
C LEU A 409 -16.59 -21.31 26.61
N ASN A 410 -17.46 -21.47 25.62
CA ASN A 410 -17.11 -22.06 24.34
C ASN A 410 -16.20 -21.20 23.46
N THR A 411 -16.10 -19.89 23.73
CA THR A 411 -15.24 -18.98 22.95
C THR A 411 -13.74 -19.30 23.05
N GLY A 412 -13.31 -20.00 24.11
CA GLY A 412 -11.89 -20.20 24.41
C GLY A 412 -11.21 -18.99 25.07
N LEU A 413 -11.93 -17.90 25.38
CA LEU A 413 -11.38 -16.70 26.03
C LEU A 413 -10.78 -16.98 27.43
N LEU A 414 -11.27 -18.01 28.14
CA LEU A 414 -10.63 -18.48 29.38
C LEU A 414 -9.23 -19.08 29.12
N GLY A 415 -9.06 -19.72 27.97
CA GLY A 415 -7.75 -20.16 27.47
C GLY A 415 -6.77 -19.01 27.26
N ALA A 416 -7.26 -17.83 26.86
CA ALA A 416 -6.41 -16.63 26.75
C ALA A 416 -5.88 -16.19 28.14
N VAL A 417 -6.68 -16.29 29.20
CA VAL A 417 -6.24 -16.01 30.59
C VAL A 417 -5.17 -17.01 31.04
N VAL A 418 -5.39 -18.31 30.80
CA VAL A 418 -4.44 -19.38 31.13
C VAL A 418 -3.12 -19.20 30.36
N THR A 419 -3.20 -18.98 29.05
CA THR A 419 -2.04 -18.80 28.16
C THR A 419 -1.25 -17.56 28.53
N THR A 420 -1.94 -16.45 28.83
CA THR A 420 -1.28 -15.21 29.25
C THR A 420 -0.56 -15.41 30.58
N THR A 421 -1.24 -15.97 31.57
CA THR A 421 -0.68 -16.05 32.93
C THR A 421 0.41 -17.10 33.02
N ILE A 422 0.11 -18.34 32.63
CA ILE A 422 1.02 -19.49 32.77
C ILE A 422 2.01 -19.56 31.61
N GLY A 423 1.52 -19.35 30.39
CA GLY A 423 2.33 -19.47 29.18
C GLY A 423 3.23 -18.26 28.91
N CYS A 424 2.94 -17.06 29.43
CA CYS A 424 3.73 -15.86 29.13
C CYS A 424 4.29 -15.16 30.38
N LEU A 425 3.39 -14.65 31.24
CA LEU A 425 3.76 -13.68 32.26
C LEU A 425 4.68 -14.27 33.34
N ILE A 426 4.43 -15.51 33.80
CA ILE A 426 5.30 -16.17 34.78
C ILE A 426 6.75 -16.21 34.29
N TRP A 427 6.95 -16.59 33.03
CA TRP A 427 8.29 -16.72 32.44
C TRP A 427 8.96 -15.38 32.22
N ARG A 428 8.19 -14.36 31.79
CA ARG A 428 8.70 -13.00 31.61
C ARG A 428 9.16 -12.37 32.92
N ILE A 429 8.39 -12.53 34.00
CA ILE A 429 8.79 -12.05 35.33
C ILE A 429 10.09 -12.74 35.77
N ILE A 430 10.16 -14.07 35.67
CA ILE A 430 11.39 -14.82 36.04
C ILE A 430 12.58 -14.34 35.21
N ALA A 431 12.41 -14.16 33.90
CA ALA A 431 13.46 -13.71 33.00
C ALA A 431 13.92 -12.26 33.28
N SER A 432 12.99 -11.36 33.62
CA SER A 432 13.32 -9.97 33.97
C SER A 432 14.09 -9.87 35.28
N SER A 433 13.73 -10.68 36.28
CA SER A 433 14.40 -10.67 37.59
C SER A 433 15.73 -11.43 37.57
N TYR A 434 15.88 -12.46 36.72
CA TYR A 434 17.06 -13.34 36.70
C TYR A 434 17.57 -13.66 35.28
N PRO A 435 17.96 -12.64 34.48
CA PRO A 435 18.24 -12.81 33.07
C PRO A 435 19.41 -13.78 32.79
N LEU A 436 20.52 -13.70 33.55
CA LEU A 436 21.68 -14.57 33.36
C LEU A 436 21.42 -16.04 33.74
N MET A 437 20.64 -16.28 34.80
CA MET A 437 20.26 -17.65 35.18
C MET A 437 19.30 -18.24 34.15
N PHE A 438 18.37 -17.44 33.65
CA PHE A 438 17.44 -17.84 32.59
C PHE A 438 18.21 -18.26 31.32
N LEU A 439 19.12 -17.40 30.83
CA LEU A 439 19.95 -17.67 29.64
C LEU A 439 20.98 -18.78 29.83
N SER A 440 21.26 -19.22 31.06
CA SER A 440 22.18 -20.33 31.34
C SER A 440 21.57 -21.72 31.03
N ASN A 441 20.33 -21.79 30.54
CA ASN A 441 19.69 -23.05 30.16
C ASN A 441 20.19 -23.54 28.78
N PRO A 442 20.65 -24.80 28.64
CA PRO A 442 21.15 -25.32 27.36
C PRO A 442 20.09 -25.40 26.26
N ILE A 443 18.80 -25.49 26.61
CA ILE A 443 17.70 -25.57 25.63
C ILE A 443 17.60 -24.27 24.81
N ILE A 444 17.99 -23.14 25.39
CA ILE A 444 17.95 -21.82 24.76
C ILE A 444 18.83 -21.77 23.51
N TYR A 445 20.01 -22.43 23.54
CA TYR A 445 20.89 -22.51 22.38
C TYR A 445 20.20 -23.17 21.17
N VAL A 446 19.43 -24.23 21.42
CA VAL A 446 18.68 -24.96 20.38
C VAL A 446 17.54 -24.08 19.85
N ILE A 447 16.81 -23.41 20.75
CA ILE A 447 15.72 -22.51 20.37
C ILE A 447 16.23 -21.36 19.49
N ILE A 448 17.35 -20.72 19.87
CA ILE A 448 17.96 -19.66 19.04
C ILE A 448 18.25 -20.19 17.63
N LYS A 449 18.85 -21.38 17.51
CA LYS A 449 19.11 -21.98 16.19
C LYS A 449 17.85 -22.29 15.38
N VAL A 450 16.80 -22.77 16.03
CA VAL A 450 15.51 -23.02 15.36
C VAL A 450 14.92 -21.72 14.84
N CYS A 451 14.92 -20.65 15.63
CA CYS A 451 14.44 -19.33 15.20
C CYS A 451 15.28 -18.78 14.03
N LEU A 452 16.61 -18.90 14.08
CA LEU A 452 17.49 -18.50 12.97
C LEU A 452 17.24 -19.33 11.70
N LEU A 453 17.00 -20.64 11.84
CA LEU A 453 16.66 -21.51 10.72
C LEU A 453 15.32 -21.11 10.09
N LEU A 454 14.30 -20.83 10.91
CA LEU A 454 13.00 -20.39 10.43
C LEU A 454 13.08 -19.04 9.71
N GLU A 455 13.84 -18.07 10.22
CA GLU A 455 14.09 -16.82 9.50
C GLU A 455 14.82 -17.08 8.17
N SER A 456 15.77 -18.02 8.14
CA SER A 456 16.53 -18.33 6.92
C SER A 456 15.66 -18.90 5.80
N THR A 457 14.53 -19.53 6.12
CA THR A 457 13.56 -19.95 5.10
C THR A 457 13.06 -18.74 4.31
N GLY A 458 12.81 -17.63 5.01
CA GLY A 458 12.29 -16.39 4.45
C GLY A 458 10.78 -16.28 4.39
N ILE A 459 10.03 -17.19 5.05
CA ILE A 459 8.57 -17.22 5.01
C ILE A 459 7.95 -15.90 5.50
N CYS A 460 8.64 -15.19 6.41
CA CYS A 460 8.24 -13.89 6.94
C CYS A 460 8.94 -12.69 6.28
N ALA A 461 9.65 -12.88 5.16
CA ALA A 461 10.37 -11.78 4.50
C ALA A 461 9.44 -10.68 3.97
N ALA A 462 8.17 -11.01 3.70
CA ALA A 462 7.12 -10.05 3.33
C ALA A 462 6.91 -8.95 4.37
N SER A 463 7.16 -9.23 5.66
CA SER A 463 7.08 -8.20 6.71
C SER A 463 8.03 -7.03 6.48
N TRP A 464 9.22 -7.26 5.92
CA TRP A 464 10.16 -6.20 5.55
C TRP A 464 9.65 -5.38 4.36
N VAL A 465 9.06 -6.06 3.37
CA VAL A 465 8.41 -5.41 2.22
C VAL A 465 7.26 -4.52 2.68
N LEU A 466 6.44 -5.02 3.62
CA LEU A 466 5.34 -4.26 4.22
C LEU A 466 5.82 -3.11 5.10
N GLY A 467 6.87 -3.31 5.91
CA GLY A 467 7.47 -2.26 6.71
C GLY A 467 7.97 -1.11 5.82
N LYS A 468 8.68 -1.44 4.75
CA LYS A 468 9.09 -0.45 3.75
C LYS A 468 7.90 0.22 3.07
N PHE A 469 6.90 -0.53 2.64
CA PHE A 469 5.67 0.05 2.09
C PHE A 469 5.02 1.01 3.08
N MET A 470 5.00 0.69 4.38
CA MET A 470 4.46 1.59 5.41
C MET A 470 5.32 2.85 5.61
N LYS A 471 6.65 2.79 5.42
CA LYS A 471 7.54 3.97 5.45
C LYS A 471 7.37 4.87 4.22
N ASP A 472 7.27 4.27 3.04
CA ASP A 472 7.23 4.97 1.76
C ASP A 472 5.80 5.34 1.30
N SER A 473 4.78 4.77 1.95
CA SER A 473 3.39 5.00 1.59
C SER A 473 2.96 6.41 2.01
N PRO A 474 2.32 7.16 1.11
CA PRO A 474 1.81 8.49 1.43
C PRO A 474 0.61 8.47 2.40
N ILE A 475 0.18 7.27 2.84
CA ILE A 475 -0.92 7.07 3.81
C ILE A 475 -0.41 7.24 5.25
N PHE A 476 0.86 6.94 5.53
CA PHE A 476 1.47 7.13 6.85
C PHE A 476 2.36 8.38 6.81
N PRO A 477 2.39 9.22 7.86
CA PRO A 477 3.29 10.38 7.92
C PRO A 477 4.73 9.91 7.68
N GLU A 478 5.53 10.63 6.88
CA GLU A 478 6.91 10.28 6.50
C GLU A 478 7.69 9.72 7.71
N TYR A 479 7.78 8.39 7.78
CA TYR A 479 8.49 7.70 8.85
C TYR A 479 9.98 7.93 8.63
N GLU A 480 10.59 8.69 9.52
CA GLU A 480 12.03 8.91 9.49
C GLU A 480 12.70 8.12 10.62
N PRO A 481 13.91 7.59 10.41
CA PRO A 481 14.65 6.97 11.49
C PRO A 481 14.88 7.96 12.63
N ASP A 482 14.83 7.50 13.88
CA ASP A 482 14.95 8.38 15.05
C ASP A 482 16.29 9.12 15.09
N ALA A 483 17.35 8.55 14.50
CA ALA A 483 18.65 9.22 14.35
C ALA A 483 18.56 10.49 13.48
N VAL A 484 17.68 10.51 12.47
CA VAL A 484 17.42 11.71 11.66
C VAL A 484 16.72 12.77 12.52
N ARG A 485 15.70 12.37 13.29
CA ARG A 485 14.88 13.30 14.10
C ARG A 485 15.61 13.84 15.33
N LEU A 486 16.40 13.01 16.00
CA LEU A 486 17.10 13.35 17.25
C LEU A 486 18.49 13.92 17.00
N GLU A 487 19.23 13.38 16.03
CA GLU A 487 20.63 13.72 15.80
C GLU A 487 20.85 14.58 14.54
N GLY A 488 19.80 14.83 13.74
CA GLY A 488 19.92 15.51 12.45
C GLY A 488 20.75 14.71 11.43
N ALA A 489 20.86 13.39 11.63
CA ALA A 489 21.60 12.52 10.73
C ALA A 489 20.97 12.56 9.32
N ALA A 490 21.80 12.46 8.27
CA ALA A 490 21.26 12.33 6.92
C ALA A 490 20.44 11.02 6.80
N PRO A 491 19.31 11.03 6.06
CA PRO A 491 18.51 9.83 5.85
C PRO A 491 19.36 8.74 5.19
N LYS A 492 19.57 7.62 5.88
CA LYS A 492 20.40 6.49 5.43
C LYS A 492 19.50 5.43 4.78
N ILE A 493 19.81 5.03 3.55
CA ILE A 493 19.14 3.92 2.87
C ILE A 493 19.92 2.64 3.19
N THR A 494 19.26 1.63 3.77
CA THR A 494 19.94 0.36 4.08
C THR A 494 20.07 -0.51 2.83
N ARG A 495 21.07 -1.41 2.82
CA ARG A 495 21.22 -2.42 1.75
C ARG A 495 19.97 -3.28 1.60
N ARG A 496 19.30 -3.59 2.71
CA ARG A 496 18.05 -4.37 2.73
C ARG A 496 16.94 -3.64 1.99
N ASP A 497 16.82 -2.32 2.19
CA ASP A 497 15.83 -1.50 1.49
C ASP A 497 16.07 -1.54 -0.03
N MET A 498 17.33 -1.55 -0.46
CA MET A 498 17.66 -1.67 -1.88
C MET A 498 17.29 -3.04 -2.47
N ASP A 499 17.62 -4.13 -1.77
CA ASP A 499 17.26 -5.49 -2.21
C ASP A 499 15.73 -5.65 -2.31
N ILE A 500 14.99 -5.03 -1.40
CA ILE A 500 13.52 -4.99 -1.42
C ILE A 500 13.01 -4.18 -2.61
N ASP A 501 13.56 -3.01 -2.89
CA ASP A 501 13.18 -2.22 -4.08
C ASP A 501 13.38 -3.02 -5.36
N LEU A 502 14.54 -3.66 -5.48
CA LEU A 502 14.85 -4.49 -6.64
C LEU A 502 13.86 -5.65 -6.77
N ALA A 503 13.48 -6.29 -5.66
CA ALA A 503 12.51 -7.37 -5.64
C ALA A 503 11.10 -6.88 -6.03
N ILE A 504 10.65 -5.76 -5.46
CA ILE A 504 9.36 -5.14 -5.77
C ILE A 504 9.31 -4.77 -7.26
N ASP A 505 10.34 -4.11 -7.78
CA ASP A 505 10.42 -3.70 -9.18
C ASP A 505 10.42 -4.93 -10.12
N ALA A 506 11.17 -5.98 -9.77
CA ALA A 506 11.18 -7.23 -10.53
C ALA A 506 9.79 -7.90 -10.58
N ILE A 507 9.08 -7.96 -9.45
CA ILE A 507 7.70 -8.47 -9.38
C ILE A 507 6.81 -7.61 -10.26
N LYS A 508 6.81 -6.29 -10.05
CA LYS A 508 6.01 -5.32 -10.79
C LYS A 508 6.19 -5.44 -12.29
N TYR A 509 7.44 -5.50 -12.75
CA TYR A 509 7.75 -5.64 -14.17
C TYR A 509 7.27 -6.99 -14.71
N THR A 510 7.50 -8.07 -13.98
CA THR A 510 7.14 -9.42 -14.43
C THR A 510 5.63 -9.59 -14.54
N TYR A 511 4.87 -9.29 -13.49
CA TYR A 511 3.43 -9.49 -13.51
C TYR A 511 2.74 -8.48 -14.44
N SER A 512 3.21 -7.22 -14.50
CA SER A 512 2.64 -6.21 -15.41
C SER A 512 2.88 -6.61 -16.87
N LEU A 513 4.06 -7.14 -17.22
CA LEU A 513 4.33 -7.63 -18.57
C LEU A 513 3.48 -8.85 -18.91
N ALA A 514 3.30 -9.78 -17.97
CA ALA A 514 2.41 -10.93 -18.15
C ALA A 514 0.95 -10.49 -18.35
N LEU A 515 0.47 -9.55 -17.52
CA LEU A 515 -0.88 -8.99 -17.59
C LEU A 515 -1.11 -8.24 -18.91
N LEU A 516 -0.14 -7.46 -19.36
CA LEU A 516 -0.18 -6.76 -20.64
C LEU A 516 -0.21 -7.75 -21.82
N THR A 517 0.66 -8.76 -21.79
CA THR A 517 0.73 -9.78 -22.83
C THR A 517 -0.60 -10.54 -22.93
N PHE A 518 -1.15 -10.95 -21.77
CA PHE A 518 -2.44 -11.60 -21.69
C PHE A 518 -3.57 -10.71 -22.22
N SER A 519 -3.61 -9.43 -21.82
CA SER A 519 -4.59 -8.46 -22.28
C SER A 519 -4.51 -8.24 -23.80
N PHE A 520 -3.29 -8.12 -24.34
CA PHE A 520 -3.08 -7.97 -25.77
C PHE A 520 -3.57 -9.21 -26.54
N VAL A 521 -3.23 -10.42 -26.08
CA VAL A 521 -3.69 -11.66 -26.71
C VAL A 521 -5.23 -11.77 -26.69
N ILE A 522 -5.88 -11.41 -25.58
CA ILE A 522 -7.34 -11.41 -25.47
C ILE A 522 -7.99 -10.43 -26.44
N VAL A 523 -7.50 -9.18 -26.50
CA VAL A 523 -8.04 -8.16 -27.43
C VAL A 523 -7.87 -8.61 -28.88
N MET A 524 -6.68 -9.12 -29.24
CA MET A 524 -6.41 -9.64 -30.58
C MET A 524 -7.28 -10.85 -30.93
N ALA A 525 -7.55 -11.74 -29.97
CA ALA A 525 -8.45 -12.86 -30.14
C ALA A 525 -9.92 -12.41 -30.32
N ALA A 526 -10.36 -11.39 -29.58
CA ALA A 526 -11.70 -10.82 -29.74
C ALA A 526 -11.90 -10.23 -31.14
N ILE A 527 -10.94 -9.44 -31.64
CA ILE A 527 -10.98 -8.88 -33.00
C ILE A 527 -10.90 -10.01 -34.05
N GLY A 528 -9.97 -10.96 -33.88
CA GLY A 528 -9.78 -12.06 -34.82
C GLY A 528 -10.98 -13.02 -34.92
N THR A 529 -11.71 -13.20 -33.82
CA THR A 529 -12.94 -14.02 -33.82
C THR A 529 -14.15 -13.23 -34.32
N GLY A 530 -14.08 -11.90 -34.42
CA GLY A 530 -15.19 -11.04 -34.83
C GLY A 530 -16.17 -10.76 -33.69
N LYS A 531 -15.74 -10.85 -32.43
CA LYS A 531 -16.56 -10.61 -31.24
C LYS A 531 -16.40 -9.18 -30.71
N THR A 532 -16.18 -8.22 -31.60
CA THR A 532 -16.00 -6.79 -31.27
C THR A 532 -17.00 -5.93 -32.02
N LEU A 533 -17.21 -4.69 -31.53
CA LEU A 533 -18.13 -3.74 -32.16
C LEU A 533 -17.82 -3.50 -33.64
N ALA A 534 -16.55 -3.39 -34.03
CA ALA A 534 -16.15 -3.15 -35.42
C ALA A 534 -16.55 -4.28 -36.39
N ASN A 535 -16.67 -5.51 -35.90
CA ASN A 535 -17.01 -6.68 -36.73
C ASN A 535 -18.50 -7.04 -36.69
N ASP A 536 -19.30 -6.28 -35.95
CA ASP A 536 -20.75 -6.44 -35.91
C ASP A 536 -21.37 -6.08 -37.27
N ASP A 537 -22.59 -6.58 -37.52
CA ASP A 537 -23.25 -6.57 -38.83
C ASP A 537 -23.46 -5.15 -39.41
N GLU A 538 -23.43 -4.11 -38.57
CA GLU A 538 -23.61 -2.73 -39.02
C GLU A 538 -22.32 -2.04 -39.49
N TYR A 539 -21.20 -2.19 -38.78
CA TYR A 539 -19.93 -1.60 -39.22
C TYR A 539 -19.25 -2.49 -40.26
N ALA A 540 -19.45 -3.80 -40.17
CA ALA A 540 -18.97 -4.82 -41.10
C ALA A 540 -17.48 -4.66 -41.48
N ILE A 541 -16.66 -4.13 -40.56
CA ILE A 541 -15.24 -3.88 -40.85
C ILE A 541 -14.55 -5.24 -40.95
N PRO A 542 -13.85 -5.54 -42.06
CA PRO A 542 -13.14 -6.80 -42.20
C PRO A 542 -12.10 -6.95 -41.09
N LYS A 543 -12.02 -8.15 -40.49
CA LYS A 543 -11.13 -8.45 -39.36
C LYS A 543 -9.67 -8.00 -39.56
N PRO A 544 -9.02 -8.21 -40.74
CA PRO A 544 -7.66 -7.74 -40.95
C PRO A 544 -7.55 -6.20 -40.93
N VAL A 545 -8.58 -5.50 -41.41
CA VAL A 545 -8.63 -4.04 -41.41
C VAL A 545 -8.82 -3.52 -39.99
N ALA A 546 -9.69 -4.15 -39.19
CA ALA A 546 -9.87 -3.80 -37.78
C ALA A 546 -8.57 -3.96 -36.97
N ILE A 547 -7.82 -5.05 -37.20
CA ILE A 547 -6.50 -5.28 -36.59
C ILE A 547 -5.50 -4.18 -37.00
N ALA A 548 -5.37 -3.93 -38.31
CA ALA A 548 -4.42 -2.93 -38.81
C ALA A 548 -4.75 -1.52 -38.28
N LEU A 549 -6.04 -1.17 -38.28
CA LEU A 549 -6.53 0.10 -37.73
C LEU A 549 -6.24 0.20 -36.23
N PHE A 550 -6.51 -0.85 -35.46
CA PHE A 550 -6.22 -0.89 -34.02
C PHE A 550 -4.74 -0.66 -33.71
N CYS A 551 -3.84 -1.38 -34.39
CA CYS A 551 -2.39 -1.20 -34.21
C CYS A 551 -1.91 0.21 -34.63
N PHE A 552 -2.44 0.73 -35.74
CA PHE A 552 -2.12 2.08 -36.21
C PHE A 552 -2.57 3.15 -35.22
N LEU A 553 -3.78 3.02 -34.67
CA LEU A 553 -4.31 3.95 -33.68
C LEU A 553 -3.52 3.93 -32.37
N LEU A 554 -3.07 2.75 -31.90
CA LEU A 554 -2.18 2.66 -30.75
C LEU A 554 -0.85 3.38 -31.00
N LEU A 555 -0.25 3.19 -32.17
CA LEU A 555 0.98 3.88 -32.55
C LEU A 555 0.77 5.40 -32.64
N TRP A 556 -0.34 5.85 -33.23
CA TRP A 556 -0.66 7.27 -33.32
C TRP A 556 -0.87 7.90 -31.94
N LEU A 557 -1.62 7.23 -31.06
CA LEU A 557 -1.81 7.66 -29.68
C LEU A 557 -0.46 7.78 -28.96
N SER A 558 0.42 6.80 -29.13
CA SER A 558 1.74 6.74 -28.49
C SER A 558 2.60 7.93 -28.87
N MET A 559 2.63 8.23 -30.18
CA MET A 559 3.40 9.32 -30.75
C MET A 559 2.89 10.69 -30.32
N ILE A 560 1.57 10.87 -30.33
CA ILE A 560 0.97 12.10 -29.80
C ILE A 560 1.34 12.22 -28.32
N GLU A 561 1.03 11.21 -27.50
CA GLU A 561 1.20 11.27 -26.04
C GLU A 561 2.62 11.63 -25.61
N GLY A 562 3.64 10.90 -26.08
CA GLY A 562 5.04 11.25 -25.83
C GLY A 562 5.44 12.60 -26.42
N GLY A 563 4.92 12.93 -27.59
CA GLY A 563 5.24 14.17 -28.32
C GLY A 563 4.83 15.46 -27.60
N GLN A 564 3.73 15.49 -26.84
CA GLN A 564 3.39 16.69 -26.04
C GLN A 564 4.41 16.93 -24.94
N GLY A 565 4.79 15.88 -24.20
CA GLY A 565 5.78 16.02 -23.13
C GLY A 565 7.06 16.64 -23.64
N ALA A 566 7.59 16.07 -24.74
CA ALA A 566 8.78 16.58 -25.41
C ALA A 566 8.59 18.02 -25.93
N LEU A 567 7.50 18.34 -26.63
CA LEU A 567 7.27 19.69 -27.16
C LEU A 567 7.12 20.75 -26.07
N VAL A 568 6.45 20.44 -24.95
CA VAL A 568 6.31 21.37 -23.81
C VAL A 568 7.66 21.60 -23.14
N ALA A 569 8.40 20.54 -22.85
CA ALA A 569 9.66 20.63 -22.12
C ALA A 569 10.77 21.31 -22.95
N LEU A 570 10.80 21.08 -24.28
CA LEU A 570 11.76 21.74 -25.18
C LEU A 570 11.53 23.25 -25.36
N GLN A 571 10.44 23.85 -24.84
CA GLN A 571 10.24 25.31 -24.88
C GLN A 571 11.37 26.08 -24.19
N GLN A 572 12.07 25.45 -23.24
CA GLN A 572 13.18 26.06 -22.50
C GLN A 572 14.54 25.82 -23.16
N THR A 573 14.62 24.93 -24.15
CA THR A 573 15.89 24.53 -24.77
C THR A 573 16.18 25.41 -25.99
N PRO A 574 17.31 26.15 -26.02
CA PRO A 574 17.66 26.97 -27.18
C PRO A 574 17.75 26.13 -28.47
N PRO A 575 17.05 26.52 -29.55
CA PRO A 575 17.03 25.76 -30.80
C PRO A 575 18.41 25.52 -31.41
N GLU A 576 19.39 26.39 -31.15
CA GLU A 576 20.76 26.31 -31.65
C GLU A 576 21.46 25.02 -31.19
N GLN A 577 21.16 24.55 -29.97
CA GLN A 577 21.85 23.41 -29.34
C GLN A 577 21.58 22.07 -30.06
N TYR A 578 20.46 21.94 -30.75
CA TYR A 578 20.05 20.70 -31.41
C TYR A 578 19.72 20.85 -32.89
N ALA A 579 19.88 22.05 -33.46
CA ALA A 579 19.53 22.35 -34.84
C ALA A 579 20.28 21.47 -35.86
N GLN A 580 21.56 21.17 -35.60
CA GLN A 580 22.39 20.37 -36.50
C GLN A 580 22.15 18.86 -36.30
N SER A 581 22.00 18.41 -35.06
CA SER A 581 21.82 16.99 -34.72
C SER A 581 20.40 16.49 -35.05
N HIS A 582 19.36 17.31 -34.83
CA HIS A 582 17.96 16.92 -34.92
C HIS A 582 17.13 17.88 -35.81
N PRO A 583 17.33 17.84 -37.14
CA PRO A 583 16.70 18.79 -38.06
C PRO A 583 15.17 18.66 -38.15
N ILE A 584 14.60 17.48 -37.88
CA ILE A 584 13.14 17.30 -37.88
C ILE A 584 12.56 17.81 -36.56
N SER A 585 13.22 17.53 -35.43
CA SER A 585 12.85 18.10 -34.12
C SER A 585 12.83 19.62 -34.19
N LEU A 586 13.85 20.24 -34.80
CA LEU A 586 13.89 21.69 -35.03
C LEU A 586 12.69 22.20 -35.85
N LYS A 587 12.28 21.50 -36.91
CA LYS A 587 11.09 21.88 -37.69
C LYS A 587 9.82 21.78 -36.84
N ASN A 588 9.74 20.76 -36.01
CA ASN A 588 8.59 20.52 -35.15
C ASN A 588 8.50 21.56 -34.02
N THR A 589 9.60 21.86 -33.33
CA THR A 589 9.65 22.90 -32.29
C THR A 589 9.44 24.28 -32.89
N LYS A 590 10.04 24.61 -34.04
CA LYS A 590 9.75 25.87 -34.74
C LYS A 590 8.28 26.04 -35.10
N LEU A 591 7.58 24.96 -35.46
CA LEU A 591 6.15 25.03 -35.75
C LEU A 591 5.31 25.17 -34.48
N ALA A 592 5.59 24.36 -33.46
CA ALA A 592 4.82 24.32 -32.23
C ALA A 592 5.05 25.54 -31.33
N HIS A 593 6.25 26.13 -31.34
CA HIS A 593 6.63 27.26 -30.49
C HIS A 593 6.49 28.63 -31.18
N ASP A 594 5.97 28.67 -32.42
CA ASP A 594 5.70 29.93 -33.12
C ASP A 594 4.41 30.58 -32.58
N GLY A 595 4.55 31.75 -31.94
CA GLY A 595 3.43 32.48 -31.34
C GLY A 595 2.68 31.65 -30.28
N ASP A 596 1.35 31.59 -30.40
CA ASP A 596 0.47 30.83 -29.51
C ASP A 596 0.16 29.40 -30.06
N ASN A 597 1.01 28.87 -30.95
CA ASN A 597 0.76 27.56 -31.57
C ASN A 597 0.84 26.40 -30.58
N MET A 598 1.54 26.55 -29.45
CA MET A 598 1.66 25.48 -28.46
C MET A 598 0.32 25.25 -27.76
N GLU A 599 -0.35 26.34 -27.37
CA GLU A 599 -1.70 26.34 -26.81
C GLU A 599 -2.70 25.77 -27.81
N ARG A 600 -2.61 26.18 -29.08
CA ARG A 600 -3.45 25.64 -30.17
C ARG A 600 -3.23 24.15 -30.40
N PHE A 601 -1.98 23.71 -30.40
CA PHE A 601 -1.61 22.30 -30.51
C PHE A 601 -2.25 21.51 -29.38
N ILE A 602 -2.14 21.97 -28.12
CA ILE A 602 -2.74 21.31 -26.95
C ILE A 602 -4.26 21.14 -27.13
N VAL A 603 -4.95 22.17 -27.63
CA VAL A 603 -6.41 22.12 -27.88
C VAL A 603 -6.76 21.09 -28.96
N GLY A 604 -6.16 21.19 -30.15
CA GLY A 604 -6.49 20.31 -31.27
C GLY A 604 -6.06 18.86 -31.06
N ARG A 605 -4.91 18.66 -30.41
CA ARG A 605 -4.41 17.36 -29.97
C ARG A 605 -5.40 16.67 -29.02
N GLN A 606 -6.00 17.39 -28.07
CA GLN A 606 -6.87 16.76 -27.08
C GLN A 606 -8.07 16.08 -27.74
N PHE A 607 -8.67 16.73 -28.74
CA PHE A 607 -9.74 16.09 -29.52
C PHE A 607 -9.22 14.88 -30.30
N LEU A 608 -8.03 14.96 -30.89
CA LEU A 608 -7.41 13.84 -31.59
C LEU A 608 -7.18 12.63 -30.66
N VAL A 609 -6.70 12.86 -29.44
CA VAL A 609 -6.50 11.82 -28.41
C VAL A 609 -7.84 11.15 -28.06
N VAL A 610 -8.87 11.95 -27.76
CA VAL A 610 -10.20 11.41 -27.42
C VAL A 610 -10.81 10.67 -28.61
N LEU A 611 -10.69 11.22 -29.83
CA LEU A 611 -11.14 10.56 -31.06
C LEU A 611 -10.45 9.21 -31.27
N ILE A 612 -9.14 9.14 -31.07
CA ILE A 612 -8.38 7.89 -31.17
C ILE A 612 -8.87 6.88 -30.13
N ILE A 613 -9.08 7.29 -28.87
CA ILE A 613 -9.59 6.40 -27.81
C ILE A 613 -10.99 5.85 -28.15
N PHE A 614 -11.89 6.69 -28.64
CA PHE A 614 -13.23 6.25 -29.05
C PHE A 614 -13.15 5.27 -30.24
N THR A 615 -12.25 5.53 -31.19
CA THR A 615 -12.06 4.63 -32.35
C THR A 615 -11.38 3.31 -31.95
N LEU A 616 -10.43 3.34 -31.01
CA LEU A 616 -9.84 2.14 -30.40
C LEU A 616 -10.91 1.32 -29.70
N ASN A 617 -11.78 1.97 -28.93
CA ASN A 617 -12.91 1.32 -28.28
C ASN A 617 -13.85 0.67 -29.31
N MET A 618 -14.17 1.36 -30.41
CA MET A 618 -14.95 0.76 -31.51
C MET A 618 -14.26 -0.47 -32.12
N CYS A 619 -12.94 -0.45 -32.27
CA CYS A 619 -12.19 -1.56 -32.85
C CYS A 619 -12.07 -2.78 -31.93
N GLY A 620 -11.87 -2.56 -30.63
CA GLY A 620 -11.48 -3.62 -29.69
C GLY A 620 -12.47 -3.94 -28.58
N ALA A 621 -13.51 -3.12 -28.36
CA ALA A 621 -14.51 -3.40 -27.33
C ALA A 621 -15.34 -4.62 -27.71
N ALA A 622 -15.50 -5.52 -26.75
CA ALA A 622 -16.21 -6.76 -26.94
C ALA A 622 -17.73 -6.55 -26.97
N ILE A 623 -18.42 -7.33 -27.80
CA ILE A 623 -19.89 -7.39 -27.78
C ILE A 623 -20.39 -8.13 -26.53
N LYS A 624 -21.65 -7.92 -26.14
CA LYS A 624 -22.24 -8.55 -24.96
C LYS A 624 -22.16 -10.08 -25.05
N GLY A 625 -21.63 -10.73 -24.00
CA GLY A 625 -21.46 -12.19 -23.96
C GLY A 625 -20.30 -12.73 -24.79
N ALA A 626 -19.39 -11.86 -25.26
CA ALA A 626 -18.19 -12.31 -25.95
C ALA A 626 -17.31 -13.19 -25.04
N ALA A 627 -16.99 -14.38 -25.54
CA ALA A 627 -16.06 -15.30 -24.92
C ALA A 627 -14.98 -15.70 -25.94
N VAL A 628 -13.72 -15.65 -25.55
CA VAL A 628 -12.59 -16.02 -26.42
C VAL A 628 -11.68 -17.01 -25.71
N LEU A 629 -10.91 -17.78 -26.50
CA LEU A 629 -9.86 -18.68 -26.01
C LEU A 629 -10.33 -19.73 -24.97
N ASP A 630 -11.62 -20.06 -24.96
CA ASP A 630 -12.26 -20.99 -24.00
C ASP A 630 -11.99 -20.63 -22.52
N LEU A 631 -11.84 -19.33 -22.24
CA LEU A 631 -11.60 -18.83 -20.90
C LEU A 631 -12.87 -18.93 -20.04
N SER A 632 -12.70 -19.01 -18.72
CA SER A 632 -13.83 -19.03 -17.78
C SER A 632 -14.67 -17.75 -17.89
N LYS A 633 -15.96 -17.84 -17.52
CA LYS A 633 -16.88 -16.70 -17.56
C LYS A 633 -16.32 -15.50 -16.78
N GLY A 634 -15.79 -15.73 -15.57
CA GLY A 634 -15.22 -14.66 -14.74
C GLY A 634 -14.03 -13.93 -15.40
N ILE A 635 -13.17 -14.65 -16.13
CA ILE A 635 -12.05 -14.01 -16.85
C ILE A 635 -12.57 -13.18 -18.03
N ASN A 636 -13.51 -13.71 -18.82
CA ASN A 636 -14.12 -12.95 -19.92
C ASN A 636 -14.87 -11.73 -19.40
N ASP A 637 -15.62 -11.85 -18.30
CA ASP A 637 -16.34 -10.73 -17.69
C ASP A 637 -15.37 -9.61 -17.29
N VAL A 638 -14.30 -9.94 -16.55
CA VAL A 638 -13.31 -8.94 -16.10
C VAL A 638 -12.51 -8.32 -17.25
N PHE A 639 -11.99 -9.13 -18.18
CA PHE A 639 -11.06 -8.62 -19.20
C PHE A 639 -11.75 -8.08 -20.45
N LEU A 640 -12.88 -8.67 -20.87
CA LEU A 640 -13.62 -8.26 -22.06
C LEU A 640 -14.84 -7.39 -21.72
N ALA A 641 -15.74 -7.84 -20.84
CA ALA A 641 -16.99 -7.13 -20.58
C ALA A 641 -16.73 -5.79 -19.86
N GLU A 642 -15.86 -5.79 -18.84
CA GLU A 642 -15.41 -4.58 -18.12
C GLU A 642 -14.29 -3.80 -18.86
N ALA A 643 -13.91 -4.24 -20.06
CA ALA A 643 -12.89 -3.61 -20.91
C ALA A 643 -11.49 -3.43 -20.27
N LEU A 644 -11.16 -4.15 -19.18
CA LEU A 644 -9.86 -4.05 -18.52
C LEU A 644 -8.71 -4.35 -19.50
N ALA A 645 -8.86 -5.35 -20.37
CA ALA A 645 -7.82 -5.68 -21.36
C ALA A 645 -7.54 -4.51 -22.31
N MET A 646 -8.60 -3.83 -22.76
CA MET A 646 -8.52 -2.67 -23.65
C MET A 646 -7.84 -1.48 -22.97
N ILE A 647 -8.19 -1.21 -21.72
CA ILE A 647 -7.58 -0.14 -20.92
C ILE A 647 -6.07 -0.42 -20.77
N LEU A 648 -5.69 -1.63 -20.36
CA LEU A 648 -4.29 -1.96 -20.11
C LEU A 648 -3.43 -1.92 -21.37
N VAL A 649 -3.95 -2.42 -22.50
CA VAL A 649 -3.26 -2.35 -23.80
C VAL A 649 -3.09 -0.90 -24.25
N THR A 650 -4.16 -0.09 -24.15
CA THR A 650 -4.15 1.31 -24.59
C THR A 650 -3.20 2.14 -23.73
N VAL A 651 -3.24 2.00 -22.41
CA VAL A 651 -2.38 2.75 -21.49
C VAL A 651 -0.91 2.37 -21.66
N ASN A 652 -0.58 1.08 -21.65
CA ASN A 652 0.82 0.65 -21.68
C ASN A 652 1.46 0.86 -23.06
N LEU A 653 0.83 0.38 -24.14
CA LEU A 653 1.39 0.45 -25.49
C LEU A 653 1.09 1.78 -26.19
N GLY A 654 -0.11 2.30 -25.98
CA GLY A 654 -0.60 3.50 -26.66
C GLY A 654 -0.23 4.81 -25.97
N GLN A 655 0.26 4.83 -24.74
CA GLN A 655 0.53 6.11 -24.04
C GLN A 655 1.83 6.07 -23.24
N LEU A 656 1.90 5.27 -22.17
CA LEU A 656 2.97 5.33 -21.17
C LEU A 656 4.35 4.98 -21.72
N THR A 657 4.47 3.94 -22.55
CA THR A 657 5.78 3.53 -23.10
C THR A 657 6.47 4.66 -23.87
N ALA A 658 5.70 5.46 -24.63
CA ALA A 658 6.22 6.62 -25.33
C ALA A 658 6.51 7.79 -24.39
N GLN A 659 5.64 8.07 -23.42
CA GLN A 659 5.86 9.14 -22.44
C GLN A 659 7.13 8.91 -21.61
N VAL A 660 7.41 7.66 -21.22
CA VAL A 660 8.64 7.29 -20.50
C VAL A 660 9.89 7.63 -21.31
N ASN A 661 9.91 7.26 -22.59
CA ASN A 661 11.07 7.56 -23.45
C ASN A 661 11.17 9.05 -23.79
N ALA A 662 10.03 9.71 -24.03
CA ALA A 662 9.98 11.12 -24.35
C ALA A 662 10.34 12.02 -23.16
N ALA A 663 10.32 11.51 -21.93
CA ALA A 663 10.74 12.28 -20.74
C ALA A 663 12.27 12.49 -20.68
N ASP A 664 13.05 11.48 -21.08
CA ASP A 664 14.52 11.53 -21.00
C ASP A 664 15.18 11.78 -22.38
N CYS A 665 14.51 11.43 -23.47
CA CYS A 665 15.03 11.46 -24.84
C CYS A 665 14.11 12.27 -25.77
N MET A 666 13.74 13.49 -25.36
CA MET A 666 12.79 14.37 -26.04
C MET A 666 13.19 14.62 -27.49
N LEU A 667 14.46 14.98 -27.73
CA LEU A 667 14.98 15.37 -29.04
C LEU A 667 14.90 14.21 -30.02
N ASP A 668 15.43 13.04 -29.62
CA ASP A 668 15.42 11.82 -30.41
C ASP A 668 13.97 11.34 -30.68
N PHE A 669 13.10 11.39 -29.65
CA PHE A 669 11.73 10.93 -29.76
C PHE A 669 10.92 11.71 -30.80
N ILE A 670 11.06 13.04 -30.86
CA ILE A 670 10.30 13.87 -31.82
C ILE A 670 10.99 14.05 -33.18
N ASN A 671 12.20 13.49 -33.38
CA ASN A 671 12.98 13.63 -34.62
C ASN A 671 12.47 12.71 -35.74
N ASN A 672 11.16 12.69 -35.97
CA ASN A 672 10.54 11.87 -37.00
C ASN A 672 9.37 12.59 -37.67
N HIS A 673 9.12 12.23 -38.94
CA HIS A 673 8.10 12.86 -39.76
C HIS A 673 6.67 12.59 -39.27
N PHE A 674 6.46 11.49 -38.55
CA PHE A 674 5.13 11.11 -38.08
C PHE A 674 4.68 11.99 -36.90
N MET A 675 5.60 12.40 -36.03
CA MET A 675 5.33 13.40 -35.00
C MET A 675 5.04 14.77 -35.62
N LEU A 676 5.85 15.20 -36.59
CA LEU A 676 5.60 16.45 -37.32
C LEU A 676 4.23 16.45 -38.03
N PHE A 677 3.86 15.34 -38.66
CA PHE A 677 2.52 15.12 -39.23
C PHE A 677 1.44 15.27 -38.15
N SER A 678 1.63 14.66 -36.98
CA SER A 678 0.67 14.74 -35.87
C SER A 678 0.50 16.17 -35.34
N THR A 679 1.58 16.97 -35.33
CA THR A 679 1.53 18.41 -35.01
C THR A 679 0.66 19.17 -36.02
N TYR A 680 0.86 18.94 -37.32
CA TYR A 680 0.02 19.56 -38.36
C TYR A 680 -1.45 19.17 -38.25
N VAL A 681 -1.75 17.89 -38.01
CA VAL A 681 -3.13 17.44 -37.83
C VAL A 681 -3.77 18.10 -36.61
N SER A 682 -3.04 18.22 -35.50
CA SER A 682 -3.52 18.88 -34.28
C SER A 682 -3.82 20.36 -34.52
N LEU A 683 -2.90 21.09 -35.17
CA LEU A 683 -3.13 22.49 -35.55
C LEU A 683 -4.27 22.65 -36.56
N GLY A 684 -4.43 21.69 -37.48
CA GLY A 684 -5.55 21.66 -38.42
C GLY A 684 -6.92 21.47 -37.74
N ILE A 685 -6.98 20.60 -36.72
CA ILE A 685 -8.18 20.41 -35.90
C ILE A 685 -8.52 21.69 -35.15
N GLU A 686 -7.54 22.36 -34.55
CA GLU A 686 -7.78 23.65 -33.88
C GLU A 686 -8.27 24.71 -34.88
N ALA A 687 -7.63 24.81 -36.05
CA ALA A 687 -7.98 25.76 -37.10
C ALA A 687 -9.40 25.54 -37.66
N SER A 688 -9.94 24.33 -37.57
CA SER A 688 -11.33 24.03 -37.96
C SER A 688 -12.36 24.80 -37.13
N GLY A 689 -12.02 25.18 -35.89
CA GLY A 689 -12.92 25.85 -34.96
C GLY A 689 -13.86 24.91 -34.18
N LEU A 690 -13.75 23.58 -34.33
CA LEU A 690 -14.64 22.61 -33.70
C LEU A 690 -14.79 22.80 -32.18
N LEU A 691 -13.71 23.19 -31.50
CA LEU A 691 -13.61 23.25 -30.04
C LEU A 691 -13.59 24.67 -29.48
N HIS A 692 -13.78 25.70 -30.31
CA HIS A 692 -13.60 27.12 -29.91
C HIS A 692 -14.55 27.60 -28.81
N SER A 693 -15.63 26.87 -28.49
CA SER A 693 -16.52 27.15 -27.36
C SER A 693 -15.78 27.22 -26.02
N VAL A 694 -14.65 26.53 -25.86
CA VAL A 694 -13.87 26.52 -24.61
C VAL A 694 -13.18 27.86 -24.33
N TYR A 695 -12.83 28.62 -25.38
CA TYR A 695 -12.23 29.96 -25.21
C TYR A 695 -13.24 30.95 -24.63
N LEU A 696 -14.55 30.74 -24.83
CA LEU A 696 -15.58 31.57 -24.17
C LEU A 696 -15.48 31.46 -22.66
N VAL A 697 -15.17 30.26 -22.14
CA VAL A 697 -14.95 30.05 -20.71
C VAL A 697 -13.72 30.84 -20.23
N GLN A 698 -12.64 30.87 -21.02
CA GLN A 698 -11.46 31.69 -20.71
C GLN A 698 -11.81 33.17 -20.57
N TYR A 699 -12.56 33.73 -21.53
CA TYR A 699 -13.01 35.12 -21.48
C TYR A 699 -13.96 35.39 -20.31
N ALA A 700 -14.86 34.45 -19.99
CA ALA A 700 -15.74 34.57 -18.84
C ALA A 700 -14.95 34.61 -17.52
N PHE A 701 -13.97 33.72 -17.34
CA PHE A 701 -13.12 33.70 -16.15
C PHE A 701 -12.21 34.94 -16.06
N SER A 702 -11.65 35.40 -17.18
CA SER A 702 -10.91 36.67 -17.24
C SER A 702 -11.79 37.85 -16.81
N ALA A 703 -13.05 37.89 -17.25
CA ALA A 703 -14.01 38.92 -16.84
C ALA A 703 -14.38 38.84 -15.34
N ILE A 704 -14.52 37.62 -14.79
CA ILE A 704 -14.87 37.40 -13.37
C ILE A 704 -13.70 37.76 -12.44
N THR A 705 -12.48 37.39 -12.83
CA THR A 705 -11.26 37.57 -12.00
C THR A 705 -10.57 38.91 -12.21
N GLY A 706 -10.85 39.59 -13.32
CA GLY A 706 -10.20 40.84 -13.71
C GLY A 706 -8.76 40.66 -14.25
N GLN A 707 -8.29 39.43 -14.46
CA GLN A 707 -6.95 39.17 -15.01
C GLN A 707 -6.98 39.12 -16.55
N PRO A 708 -6.09 39.85 -17.25
CA PRO A 708 -6.03 39.84 -18.71
C PRO A 708 -5.50 38.49 -19.24
N ILE A 709 -5.94 38.10 -20.44
CA ILE A 709 -5.40 36.92 -21.14
C ILE A 709 -4.07 37.32 -21.79
N GLU A 710 -2.99 36.67 -21.40
CA GLU A 710 -1.67 36.84 -22.02
C GLU A 710 -1.64 36.18 -23.41
N THR A 711 -1.05 36.85 -24.40
CA THR A 711 -0.91 36.36 -25.78
C THR A 711 0.40 36.86 -26.36
N ASN A 712 1.09 36.01 -27.11
CA ASN A 712 2.31 36.36 -27.82
C ASN A 712 2.03 36.87 -29.24
N GLU A 713 0.75 36.99 -29.63
CA GLU A 713 0.32 37.43 -30.95
C GLU A 713 -0.17 38.89 -30.98
N PRO A 714 -0.02 39.60 -32.11
CA PRO A 714 -0.58 40.93 -32.28
C PRO A 714 -2.12 40.89 -32.21
N ALA A 715 -2.71 42.02 -31.80
CA ALA A 715 -4.16 42.17 -31.71
C ALA A 715 -4.86 41.74 -33.02
N ARG A 716 -5.96 40.99 -32.88
CA ARG A 716 -6.72 40.44 -34.02
C ARG A 716 -7.33 41.58 -34.84
N ASP A 717 -7.02 41.61 -36.14
CA ASP A 717 -7.69 42.48 -37.12
C ASP A 717 -9.19 42.14 -37.25
N GLY A 718 -10.01 43.06 -37.76
CA GLY A 718 -11.47 42.94 -37.81
C GLY A 718 -11.97 41.66 -38.49
N ILE A 719 -11.34 41.24 -39.59
CA ILE A 719 -11.69 39.98 -40.29
C ILE A 719 -11.29 38.77 -39.45
N LYS A 720 -10.09 38.77 -38.84
CA LYS A 720 -9.62 37.68 -37.99
C LYS A 720 -10.50 37.53 -36.74
N ASN A 721 -10.92 38.65 -36.16
CA ASN A 721 -11.81 38.65 -35.01
C ASN A 721 -13.22 38.12 -35.38
N ALA A 722 -13.76 38.52 -36.53
CA ALA A 722 -15.04 38.00 -37.02
C ALA A 722 -14.99 36.48 -37.28
N LEU A 723 -13.91 35.98 -37.90
CA LEU A 723 -13.71 34.55 -38.11
C LEU A 723 -13.57 33.77 -36.80
N PHE A 724 -12.86 34.32 -35.81
CA PHE A 724 -12.75 33.72 -34.48
C PHE A 724 -14.12 33.56 -33.82
N TRP A 725 -14.89 34.64 -33.70
CA TRP A 725 -16.22 34.59 -33.08
C TRP A 725 -17.21 33.72 -33.89
N GLY A 726 -17.10 33.71 -35.22
CA GLY A 726 -17.87 32.79 -36.07
C GLY A 726 -17.61 31.32 -35.71
N ARG A 727 -16.34 30.94 -35.50
CA ARG A 727 -15.96 29.60 -35.04
C ARG A 727 -16.44 29.30 -33.63
N VAL A 728 -16.40 30.28 -32.71
CA VAL A 728 -16.95 30.12 -31.35
C VAL A 728 -18.45 29.80 -31.40
N VAL A 729 -19.23 30.54 -32.19
CA VAL A 729 -20.68 30.29 -32.36
C VAL A 729 -20.95 28.92 -32.99
N MET A 730 -20.19 28.55 -34.02
CA MET A 730 -20.28 27.22 -34.62
C MET A 730 -19.97 26.11 -33.61
N SER A 731 -18.89 26.24 -32.84
CA SER A 731 -18.51 25.28 -31.80
C SER A 731 -19.58 25.15 -30.72
N LEU A 732 -20.17 26.27 -30.28
CA LEU A 732 -21.28 26.25 -29.32
C LEU A 732 -22.50 25.50 -29.86
N ALA A 733 -22.85 25.70 -31.14
CA ALA A 733 -23.94 24.97 -31.78
C ALA A 733 -23.65 23.46 -31.85
N ILE A 734 -22.43 23.07 -32.23
CA ILE A 734 -22.01 21.66 -32.29
C ILE A 734 -22.02 21.03 -30.90
N LEU A 735 -21.49 21.72 -29.87
CA LEU A 735 -21.50 21.25 -28.49
C LEU A 735 -22.94 21.10 -27.96
N GLY A 736 -23.81 22.09 -28.22
CA GLY A 736 -25.22 22.05 -27.83
C GLY A 736 -25.96 20.88 -28.49
N PHE A 737 -25.75 20.66 -29.78
CA PHE A 737 -26.30 19.49 -30.49
C PHE A 737 -25.76 18.18 -29.93
N SER A 738 -24.46 18.10 -29.67
CA SER A 738 -23.81 16.91 -29.10
C SER A 738 -24.38 16.57 -27.73
N LEU A 739 -24.59 17.57 -26.87
CA LEU A 739 -25.22 17.41 -25.56
C LEU A 739 -26.67 16.94 -25.68
N ALA A 740 -27.43 17.47 -26.64
CA ALA A 740 -28.81 17.06 -26.86
C ALA A 740 -28.92 15.56 -27.21
N VAL A 741 -28.05 15.08 -28.11
CA VAL A 741 -27.99 13.66 -28.49
C VAL A 741 -27.54 12.78 -27.32
N VAL A 742 -26.50 13.20 -26.59
CA VAL A 742 -26.01 12.46 -25.41
C VAL A 742 -27.08 12.37 -24.33
N PHE A 743 -27.81 13.45 -24.05
CA PHE A 743 -28.89 13.44 -23.06
C PHE A 743 -30.08 12.60 -23.52
N ASP A 744 -30.48 12.67 -24.80
CA ASP A 744 -31.55 11.81 -25.35
C ASP A 744 -31.20 10.33 -25.15
N ALA A 745 -29.98 9.93 -25.52
CA ALA A 745 -29.51 8.55 -25.37
C ALA A 745 -29.45 8.11 -23.90
N LEU A 746 -28.93 8.95 -23.00
CA LEU A 746 -28.85 8.64 -21.57
C LEU A 746 -30.22 8.51 -20.93
N ILE A 747 -31.15 9.44 -21.20
CA ILE A 747 -32.51 9.43 -20.63
C ILE A 747 -33.27 8.18 -21.06
N LYS A 748 -33.17 7.81 -22.34
CA LYS A 748 -33.80 6.62 -22.89
C LYS A 748 -33.11 5.32 -22.50
N GLY A 749 -31.94 5.37 -21.85
CA GLY A 749 -31.18 4.18 -21.48
C GLY A 749 -30.49 3.47 -22.66
N TRP A 750 -30.41 4.15 -23.81
CA TRP A 750 -29.83 3.62 -25.05
C TRP A 750 -28.30 3.55 -25.05
N THR A 751 -27.64 3.62 -23.89
CA THR A 751 -26.17 3.73 -23.80
C THR A 751 -25.52 2.39 -23.47
N GLY A 752 -24.20 2.30 -23.64
CA GLY A 752 -23.41 1.12 -23.25
C GLY A 752 -23.20 0.93 -21.75
N MET A 753 -23.98 1.63 -20.90
CA MET A 753 -23.93 1.57 -19.45
C MET A 753 -24.40 0.21 -18.92
N TRP A 754 -23.87 -0.23 -17.78
CA TRP A 754 -24.29 -1.48 -17.14
C TRP A 754 -25.77 -1.46 -16.76
N GLU A 755 -26.46 -2.60 -16.98
CA GLU A 755 -27.90 -2.74 -16.71
C GLU A 755 -28.30 -2.46 -15.26
N ALA A 756 -27.37 -2.65 -14.32
CA ALA A 756 -27.59 -2.36 -12.91
C ALA A 756 -27.63 -0.86 -12.57
N VAL A 757 -27.20 0.02 -13.48
CA VAL A 757 -27.14 1.47 -13.27
C VAL A 757 -28.37 2.13 -13.91
N PRO A 758 -29.27 2.74 -13.11
CA PRO A 758 -30.40 3.47 -13.66
C PRO A 758 -29.96 4.66 -14.53
N SER A 759 -30.73 5.01 -15.56
CA SER A 759 -30.44 6.13 -16.48
C SER A 759 -30.15 7.46 -15.77
N TRP A 760 -30.89 7.78 -14.69
CA TRP A 760 -30.66 9.00 -13.91
C TRP A 760 -29.33 8.96 -13.16
N ALA A 761 -28.93 7.79 -12.65
CA ALA A 761 -27.66 7.60 -11.96
C ALA A 761 -26.50 7.68 -12.95
N ALA A 762 -26.67 7.13 -14.15
CA ALA A 762 -25.69 7.25 -15.23
C ALA A 762 -25.39 8.71 -15.58
N MET A 763 -26.42 9.56 -15.68
CA MET A 763 -26.28 10.99 -15.92
C MET A 763 -25.49 11.69 -14.80
N VAL A 764 -25.80 11.40 -13.54
CA VAL A 764 -25.10 11.95 -12.37
C VAL A 764 -23.63 11.50 -12.34
N ILE A 765 -23.38 10.20 -12.50
CA ILE A 765 -22.03 9.62 -12.48
C ILE A 765 -21.17 10.27 -13.56
N VAL A 766 -21.70 10.41 -14.78
CA VAL A 766 -20.91 10.91 -15.90
C VAL A 766 -20.63 12.42 -15.78
N PHE A 767 -21.65 13.24 -15.56
CA PHE A 767 -21.51 14.70 -15.61
C PHE A 767 -21.06 15.34 -14.30
N LEU A 768 -21.36 14.74 -13.14
CA LEU A 768 -21.00 15.32 -11.83
C LEU A 768 -19.79 14.65 -11.18
N VAL A 769 -19.45 13.42 -11.59
CA VAL A 769 -18.31 12.68 -11.01
C VAL A 769 -17.20 12.48 -12.04
N LEU A 770 -17.47 11.75 -13.11
CA LEU A 770 -16.45 11.28 -14.05
C LEU A 770 -15.81 12.43 -14.84
N LEU A 771 -16.60 13.25 -15.55
CA LEU A 771 -16.05 14.35 -16.36
C LEU A 771 -15.32 15.41 -15.51
N PRO A 772 -15.85 15.86 -14.35
CA PRO A 772 -15.11 16.74 -13.45
C PRO A 772 -13.82 16.10 -12.92
N PHE A 773 -13.84 14.81 -12.58
CA PHE A 773 -12.66 14.12 -12.07
C PHE A 773 -11.56 13.98 -13.13
N VAL A 774 -11.93 13.64 -14.37
CA VAL A 774 -11.02 13.70 -15.54
C VAL A 774 -10.48 15.11 -15.72
N GLY A 775 -11.35 16.11 -15.64
CA GLY A 775 -10.98 17.51 -15.77
C GLY A 775 -9.98 17.96 -14.72
N ILE A 776 -10.19 17.56 -13.46
CA ILE A 776 -9.25 17.82 -12.37
C ILE A 776 -7.88 17.22 -12.67
N MET A 777 -7.81 15.96 -13.10
CA MET A 777 -6.54 15.30 -13.45
C MET A 777 -5.83 15.95 -14.64
N GLU A 778 -6.60 16.36 -15.65
CA GLU A 778 -6.08 17.04 -16.85
C GLU A 778 -5.59 18.46 -16.54
N GLY A 779 -6.34 19.20 -15.74
CA GLY A 779 -5.94 20.52 -15.24
C GLY A 779 -4.73 20.43 -14.30
N MET A 780 -4.67 19.42 -13.43
CA MET A 780 -3.57 19.21 -12.48
C MET A 780 -2.21 19.08 -13.18
N GLN A 781 -2.14 18.33 -14.28
CA GLN A 781 -0.89 18.20 -15.04
C GLN A 781 -0.40 19.55 -15.54
N ILE A 782 -1.30 20.37 -16.11
CA ILE A 782 -0.97 21.69 -16.65
C ILE A 782 -0.58 22.65 -15.51
N ALA A 783 -1.35 22.66 -14.42
CA ALA A 783 -1.04 23.49 -13.25
C ALA A 783 0.30 23.12 -12.64
N ALA A 784 0.63 21.83 -12.55
CA ALA A 784 1.91 21.37 -12.03
C ALA A 784 3.09 21.92 -12.86
N PHE A 785 3.07 21.79 -14.19
CA PHE A 785 4.13 22.33 -15.05
C PHE A 785 4.19 23.86 -15.02
N ALA A 786 3.07 24.55 -14.81
CA ALA A 786 3.05 25.99 -14.67
C ALA A 786 3.71 26.45 -13.35
N VAL A 787 3.44 25.76 -12.23
CA VAL A 787 4.03 26.11 -10.92
C VAL A 787 5.52 25.82 -10.85
N VAL A 788 6.06 24.87 -11.62
CA VAL A 788 7.53 24.67 -11.74
C VAL A 788 8.27 25.96 -12.17
N LYS A 789 7.58 26.91 -12.81
CA LYS A 789 8.15 28.18 -13.26
C LYS A 789 8.09 29.30 -12.19
N LEU A 790 7.43 29.07 -11.06
CA LEU A 790 7.24 30.06 -9.99
C LEU A 790 8.24 29.80 -8.85
N ASP A 791 8.65 30.86 -8.17
CA ASP A 791 9.49 30.75 -6.97
C ASP A 791 8.65 30.27 -5.77
N GLU A 792 9.15 29.29 -5.04
CA GLU A 792 8.45 28.66 -3.90
C GLU A 792 8.18 29.67 -2.77
N GLU A 793 9.08 30.64 -2.58
CA GLU A 793 8.93 31.69 -1.57
C GLU A 793 7.72 32.60 -1.83
N GLU A 794 7.30 32.73 -3.10
CA GLU A 794 6.24 33.63 -3.53
C GLU A 794 4.85 33.19 -3.04
N TYR A 795 4.60 31.87 -2.95
CA TYR A 795 3.26 31.34 -2.64
C TYR A 795 3.16 30.51 -1.35
N LYS A 796 4.28 30.18 -0.70
CA LYS A 796 4.31 29.40 0.56
C LYS A 796 3.40 29.97 1.67
N ASN A 797 3.41 31.30 1.83
CA ASN A 797 2.65 31.97 2.88
C ASN A 797 1.21 32.29 2.47
N THR A 798 0.94 32.38 1.17
CA THR A 798 -0.35 32.83 0.60
C THR A 798 -1.27 31.65 0.28
N HIS A 799 -0.70 30.52 -0.17
CA HIS A 799 -1.43 29.33 -0.64
C HIS A 799 -0.92 28.04 0.04
N LYS A 800 -1.24 27.85 1.33
CA LYS A 800 -0.78 26.69 2.12
C LYS A 800 -1.10 25.33 1.51
N ILE A 801 -2.29 25.15 0.95
CA ILE A 801 -2.70 23.86 0.34
C ILE A 801 -1.94 23.62 -0.97
N ALA A 802 -1.79 24.64 -1.82
CA ALA A 802 -1.01 24.51 -3.04
C ALA A 802 0.45 24.19 -2.72
N TYR A 803 1.02 24.80 -1.67
CA TYR A 803 2.34 24.50 -1.17
C TYR A 803 2.48 23.02 -0.75
N LEU A 804 1.57 22.49 0.06
CA LEU A 804 1.57 21.07 0.44
C LEU A 804 1.45 20.13 -0.77
N ASN A 805 0.59 20.48 -1.73
CA ASN A 805 0.46 19.73 -2.98
C ASN A 805 1.76 19.75 -3.80
N CYS A 806 2.45 20.89 -3.86
CA CYS A 806 3.73 21.02 -4.56
C CYS A 806 4.83 20.24 -3.86
N GLN A 807 4.92 20.32 -2.53
CA GLN A 807 5.88 19.54 -1.76
C GLN A 807 5.71 18.04 -2.03
N LEU A 808 4.47 17.55 -1.98
CA LEU A 808 4.17 16.15 -2.29
C LEU A 808 4.52 15.78 -3.73
N LEU A 809 4.13 16.63 -4.69
CA LEU A 809 4.28 16.33 -6.12
C LEU A 809 5.74 16.36 -6.58
N PHE A 810 6.55 17.30 -6.05
CA PHE A 810 7.95 17.46 -6.44
C PHE A 810 8.93 16.74 -5.51
N ALA A 811 8.46 16.06 -4.46
CA ALA A 811 9.30 15.21 -3.62
C ALA A 811 9.86 14.00 -4.41
N GLY A 812 11.18 13.90 -4.49
CA GLY A 812 11.88 12.75 -5.08
C GLY A 812 11.44 12.46 -6.53
N LYS A 813 10.83 11.28 -6.75
CA LYS A 813 10.33 10.83 -8.06
C LYS A 813 8.81 10.98 -8.21
N ASN A 814 8.14 11.68 -7.30
CA ASN A 814 6.68 11.69 -7.22
C ASN A 814 6.01 12.31 -8.45
N LEU A 815 6.61 13.31 -9.10
CA LEU A 815 6.04 13.93 -10.30
C LEU A 815 5.88 12.90 -11.42
N GLY A 816 6.93 12.11 -11.70
CA GLY A 816 6.89 11.05 -12.71
C GLY A 816 5.89 9.95 -12.34
N ARG A 817 5.86 9.53 -11.08
CA ARG A 817 4.91 8.52 -10.58
C ARG A 817 3.46 8.99 -10.66
N PHE A 818 3.22 10.25 -10.31
CA PHE A 818 1.93 10.92 -10.45
C PHE A 818 1.46 10.92 -11.90
N LEU A 819 2.33 11.32 -12.85
CA LEU A 819 1.97 11.34 -14.28
C LEU A 819 1.53 9.96 -14.78
N ILE A 820 2.20 8.88 -14.34
CA ILE A 820 1.83 7.50 -14.69
C ILE A 820 0.47 7.11 -14.08
N GLY A 821 0.32 7.28 -12.76
CA GLY A 821 -0.93 6.94 -12.07
C GLY A 821 -2.14 7.73 -12.58
N ARG A 822 -1.94 9.01 -12.85
CA ARG A 822 -2.91 9.90 -13.49
C ARG A 822 -3.30 9.39 -14.87
N GLN A 823 -2.34 8.93 -15.68
CA GLN A 823 -2.63 8.46 -17.04
C GLN A 823 -3.50 7.20 -17.02
N LEU A 824 -3.22 6.26 -16.12
CA LEU A 824 -4.07 5.08 -15.92
C LEU A 824 -5.50 5.50 -15.54
N CYS A 825 -5.63 6.43 -14.60
CA CYS A 825 -6.93 6.89 -14.11
C CYS A 825 -7.73 7.64 -15.19
N VAL A 826 -7.10 8.59 -15.88
CA VAL A 826 -7.72 9.32 -17.00
C VAL A 826 -8.14 8.36 -18.10
N CYS A 827 -7.27 7.44 -18.53
CA CYS A 827 -7.62 6.50 -19.59
C CYS A 827 -8.79 5.60 -19.18
N ALA A 828 -8.79 5.06 -17.96
CA ALA A 828 -9.91 4.27 -17.45
C ALA A 828 -11.22 5.07 -17.46
N CYS A 829 -11.22 6.31 -16.98
CA CYS A 829 -12.37 7.20 -17.04
C CYS A 829 -12.80 7.50 -18.49
N MET A 830 -11.88 7.69 -19.42
CA MET A 830 -12.20 7.92 -20.84
C MET A 830 -12.87 6.71 -21.48
N PHE A 831 -12.47 5.48 -21.14
CA PHE A 831 -13.15 4.28 -21.60
C PHE A 831 -14.55 4.16 -21.02
N VAL A 832 -14.73 4.45 -19.72
CA VAL A 832 -16.06 4.49 -19.10
C VAL A 832 -16.93 5.58 -19.75
N ALA A 833 -16.40 6.78 -19.98
CA ALA A 833 -17.10 7.85 -20.69
C ALA A 833 -17.48 7.44 -22.11
N ALA A 834 -16.58 6.78 -22.86
CA ALA A 834 -16.87 6.29 -24.19
C ALA A 834 -18.03 5.30 -24.18
N ARG A 835 -18.13 4.41 -23.19
CA ARG A 835 -19.29 3.52 -23.01
C ARG A 835 -20.57 4.29 -22.69
N CYS A 836 -20.49 5.32 -21.86
CA CYS A 836 -21.65 6.14 -21.47
C CYS A 836 -22.21 6.98 -22.62
N PHE A 837 -21.36 7.40 -23.55
CA PHE A 837 -21.76 8.25 -24.67
C PHE A 837 -21.99 7.51 -25.99
N SER A 838 -21.58 6.25 -26.07
CA SER A 838 -21.88 5.40 -27.22
C SER A 838 -23.29 4.82 -27.09
N ILE A 839 -24.07 4.93 -28.16
CA ILE A 839 -25.42 4.35 -28.23
C ILE A 839 -25.29 2.84 -28.42
N ASN A 840 -25.82 2.07 -27.45
CA ASN A 840 -25.90 0.63 -27.51
C ASN A 840 -27.11 0.21 -28.36
N LYS A 841 -26.81 -0.38 -29.50
CA LYS A 841 -27.78 -0.74 -30.53
C LYS A 841 -28.54 -2.01 -30.23
N SER A 842 -28.12 -2.78 -29.20
CA SER A 842 -28.83 -3.96 -28.75
C SER A 842 -30.07 -3.64 -27.89
N HIS A 843 -30.46 -2.36 -27.81
CA HIS A 843 -31.62 -1.95 -27.02
C HIS A 843 -32.92 -2.21 -27.80
N GLU A 844 -33.95 -2.70 -27.11
CA GLU A 844 -35.19 -3.18 -27.73
C GLU A 844 -35.88 -2.10 -28.59
N ASP A 845 -35.87 -0.85 -28.14
CA ASP A 845 -36.47 0.29 -28.86
C ASP A 845 -35.74 0.61 -30.18
N ILE A 846 -34.41 0.50 -30.19
CA ILE A 846 -33.59 0.73 -31.39
C ILE A 846 -33.79 -0.42 -32.39
N ILE A 847 -33.90 -1.66 -31.90
CA ILE A 847 -34.22 -2.83 -32.71
C ILE A 847 -35.64 -2.71 -33.30
N ALA A 848 -36.57 -2.07 -32.58
CA ALA A 848 -37.92 -1.77 -33.06
C ALA A 848 -37.97 -0.64 -34.10
N GLY A 849 -36.84 -0.02 -34.44
CA GLY A 849 -36.71 1.02 -35.47
C GLY A 849 -36.88 2.45 -34.96
N GLU A 850 -36.84 2.68 -33.64
CA GLU A 850 -36.83 4.04 -33.10
C GLU A 850 -35.47 4.72 -33.32
N THR A 851 -35.50 5.97 -33.81
CA THR A 851 -34.31 6.79 -34.01
C THR A 851 -34.32 8.03 -33.14
N SER A 852 -33.15 8.53 -32.75
CA SER A 852 -33.03 9.80 -32.03
C SER A 852 -33.47 10.93 -32.96
N PHE A 853 -34.39 11.77 -32.50
CA PHE A 853 -34.92 12.92 -33.25
C PHE A 853 -35.51 12.58 -34.63
N GLU A 854 -36.05 11.36 -34.81
CA GLU A 854 -36.58 10.91 -36.12
C GLU A 854 -35.53 10.99 -37.25
N ALA A 855 -34.26 10.80 -36.89
CA ALA A 855 -33.15 10.78 -37.84
C ALA A 855 -33.31 9.66 -38.89
N SER A 856 -32.84 9.92 -40.11
CA SER A 856 -32.64 8.87 -41.12
C SER A 856 -31.61 7.85 -40.66
N ASP A 857 -31.72 6.59 -41.09
CA ASP A 857 -30.82 5.48 -40.70
C ASP A 857 -29.32 5.82 -40.86
N GLY A 858 -28.94 6.48 -41.96
CA GLY A 858 -27.55 6.90 -42.18
C GLY A 858 -27.06 7.96 -41.19
N PHE A 859 -27.94 8.90 -40.81
CA PHE A 859 -27.64 9.90 -39.79
C PHE A 859 -27.62 9.27 -38.38
N GLN A 860 -28.55 8.36 -38.10
CA GLN A 860 -28.53 7.60 -36.83
C GLN A 860 -27.26 6.77 -36.70
N SER A 861 -26.79 6.13 -37.77
CA SER A 861 -25.52 5.39 -37.76
C SER A 861 -24.33 6.31 -37.41
N PHE A 862 -24.33 7.55 -37.91
CA PHE A 862 -23.38 8.58 -37.49
C PHE A 862 -23.51 8.95 -36.00
N LEU A 863 -24.73 9.17 -35.49
CA LEU A 863 -24.95 9.45 -34.05
C LEU A 863 -24.47 8.30 -33.15
N ASN A 864 -24.62 7.07 -33.62
CA ASN A 864 -24.23 5.87 -32.88
C ASN A 864 -22.71 5.65 -32.79
N THR A 865 -21.89 6.37 -33.55
CA THR A 865 -20.42 6.22 -33.53
C THR A 865 -19.79 6.65 -32.20
N GLY A 866 -20.52 7.41 -31.37
CA GLY A 866 -19.99 8.02 -30.14
C GLY A 866 -19.13 9.27 -30.39
N LEU A 867 -18.97 9.73 -31.65
CA LEU A 867 -18.17 10.91 -32.00
C LEU A 867 -18.66 12.19 -31.31
N LEU A 868 -19.98 12.35 -31.13
CA LEU A 868 -20.54 13.49 -30.38
C LEU A 868 -20.17 13.41 -28.90
N GLY A 869 -20.08 12.21 -28.34
CA GLY A 869 -19.53 11.94 -27.01
C GLY A 869 -18.08 12.40 -26.88
N ALA A 870 -17.25 12.18 -27.92
CA ALA A 870 -15.88 12.67 -27.96
C ALA A 870 -15.82 14.21 -27.92
N VAL A 871 -16.72 14.91 -28.61
CA VAL A 871 -16.81 16.39 -28.55
C VAL A 871 -17.19 16.88 -27.15
N VAL A 872 -18.20 16.25 -26.53
CA VAL A 872 -18.64 16.59 -25.15
C VAL A 872 -17.53 16.34 -24.15
N THR A 873 -16.90 15.16 -24.20
CA THR A 873 -15.81 14.76 -23.29
C THR A 873 -14.60 15.67 -23.44
N THR A 874 -14.22 15.99 -24.68
CA THR A 874 -13.08 16.89 -24.94
C THR A 874 -13.36 18.30 -24.40
N SER A 875 -14.55 18.84 -24.68
CA SER A 875 -14.88 20.21 -24.31
C SER A 875 -15.09 20.36 -22.80
N LEU A 876 -16.02 19.58 -22.23
CA LEU A 876 -16.43 19.70 -20.81
C LEU A 876 -15.50 18.94 -19.86
N GLY A 877 -15.02 17.77 -20.27
CA GLY A 877 -14.21 16.89 -19.43
C GLY A 877 -12.72 17.22 -19.44
N CYS A 878 -12.20 17.92 -20.46
CA CYS A 878 -10.75 18.17 -20.57
C CYS A 878 -10.43 19.66 -20.69
N LEU A 879 -10.88 20.30 -21.78
CA LEU A 879 -10.37 21.61 -22.20
C LEU A 879 -10.74 22.75 -21.25
N ILE A 880 -11.97 22.78 -20.74
CA ILE A 880 -12.39 23.79 -19.75
C ILE A 880 -11.43 23.80 -18.55
N TRP A 881 -11.10 22.62 -18.03
CA TRP A 881 -10.25 22.49 -16.85
C TRP A 881 -8.79 22.82 -17.14
N ARG A 882 -8.27 22.40 -18.29
CA ARG A 882 -6.91 22.74 -18.74
C ARG A 882 -6.71 24.24 -18.93
N ILE A 883 -7.72 24.94 -19.48
CA ILE A 883 -7.69 26.40 -19.64
C ILE A 883 -7.72 27.12 -18.28
N ILE A 884 -8.58 26.67 -17.36
CA ILE A 884 -8.63 27.23 -16.00
C ILE A 884 -7.29 27.00 -15.27
N ALA A 885 -6.73 25.80 -15.37
CA ALA A 885 -5.48 25.43 -14.72
C ALA A 885 -4.25 26.16 -15.28
N SER A 886 -4.17 26.37 -16.60
CA SER A 886 -3.09 27.15 -17.22
C SER A 886 -3.19 28.63 -16.86
N SER A 887 -4.41 29.18 -16.77
CA SER A 887 -4.61 30.60 -16.45
C SER A 887 -4.42 30.89 -14.95
N TYR A 888 -4.81 29.97 -14.06
CA TYR A 888 -4.78 30.16 -12.60
C TYR A 888 -4.20 28.96 -11.83
N PRO A 889 -2.92 28.60 -12.05
CA PRO A 889 -2.35 27.34 -11.56
C PRO A 889 -2.35 27.23 -10.03
N LEU A 890 -1.98 28.30 -9.30
CA LEU A 890 -1.92 28.28 -7.82
C LEU A 890 -3.31 28.16 -7.16
N MET A 891 -4.33 28.84 -7.72
CA MET A 891 -5.70 28.71 -7.21
C MET A 891 -6.26 27.31 -7.47
N PHE A 892 -5.95 26.75 -8.65
CA PHE A 892 -6.37 25.40 -8.99
C PHE A 892 -5.77 24.35 -8.03
N LEU A 893 -4.46 24.44 -7.75
CA LEU A 893 -3.78 23.56 -6.80
C LEU A 893 -4.15 23.82 -5.34
N SER A 894 -4.81 24.93 -5.00
CA SER A 894 -5.25 25.20 -3.62
C SER A 894 -6.49 24.40 -3.20
N ASN A 895 -7.06 23.57 -4.08
CA ASN A 895 -8.24 22.74 -3.78
C ASN A 895 -7.84 21.46 -3.02
N PRO A 896 -8.46 21.12 -1.87
CA PRO A 896 -8.14 19.91 -1.10
C PRO A 896 -8.38 18.59 -1.85
N VAL A 897 -9.26 18.58 -2.86
CA VAL A 897 -9.50 17.40 -3.71
C VAL A 897 -8.24 17.02 -4.50
N ILE A 898 -7.38 17.99 -4.82
CA ILE A 898 -6.11 17.79 -5.51
C ILE A 898 -5.18 16.91 -4.67
N TYR A 899 -5.11 17.18 -3.36
CA TYR A 899 -4.28 16.41 -2.44
C TYR A 899 -4.67 14.93 -2.46
N ILE A 900 -5.98 14.66 -2.32
CA ILE A 900 -6.53 13.28 -2.37
C ILE A 900 -6.26 12.64 -3.74
N THR A 901 -6.42 13.40 -4.82
CA THR A 901 -6.22 12.90 -6.19
C THR A 901 -4.76 12.54 -6.47
N ILE A 902 -3.80 13.33 -5.98
CA ILE A 902 -2.37 13.01 -6.08
C ILE A 902 -2.08 11.70 -5.34
N HIS A 903 -2.59 11.53 -4.12
CA HIS A 903 -2.42 10.28 -3.36
C HIS A 903 -3.01 9.07 -4.08
N LEU A 904 -4.20 9.22 -4.65
CA LEU A 904 -4.83 8.16 -5.44
C LEU A 904 -3.96 7.79 -6.65
N CYS A 905 -3.40 8.76 -7.37
CA CYS A 905 -2.51 8.50 -8.50
C CYS A 905 -1.22 7.81 -8.07
N LEU A 906 -0.59 8.27 -6.99
CA LEU A 906 0.62 7.64 -6.43
C LEU A 906 0.32 6.21 -5.95
N LEU A 907 -0.84 5.98 -5.33
CA LEU A 907 -1.28 4.65 -4.92
C LEU A 907 -1.50 3.73 -6.13
N LEU A 908 -2.17 4.21 -7.18
CA LEU A 908 -2.38 3.47 -8.42
C LEU A 908 -1.05 3.10 -9.10
N GLU A 909 -0.10 4.04 -9.16
CA GLU A 909 1.25 3.74 -9.67
C GLU A 909 1.97 2.72 -8.79
N SER A 910 1.84 2.83 -7.46
CA SER A 910 2.48 1.93 -6.51
C SER A 910 2.03 0.47 -6.67
N THR A 911 0.82 0.22 -7.21
CA THR A 911 0.36 -1.14 -7.53
C THR A 911 1.32 -1.82 -8.50
N GLY A 912 1.85 -1.06 -9.47
CA GLY A 912 2.70 -1.54 -10.54
C GLY A 912 1.98 -2.08 -11.78
N ILE A 913 0.64 -1.92 -11.88
CA ILE A 913 -0.18 -2.50 -12.97
C ILE A 913 0.32 -2.10 -14.35
N CYS A 914 0.90 -0.90 -14.48
CA CYS A 914 1.45 -0.36 -15.73
C CYS A 914 2.98 -0.33 -15.79
N SER A 915 3.68 -1.07 -14.92
CA SER A 915 5.15 -1.05 -14.88
C SER A 915 5.81 -1.66 -16.11
N ALA A 916 5.07 -2.47 -16.89
CA ALA A 916 5.51 -2.97 -18.19
C ALA A 916 5.95 -1.85 -19.13
N SER A 917 5.34 -0.66 -19.03
CA SER A 917 5.72 0.52 -19.82
C SER A 917 7.18 0.94 -19.64
N TRP A 918 7.77 0.79 -18.44
CA TRP A 918 9.19 1.07 -18.20
C TRP A 918 10.10 0.04 -18.90
N ALA A 919 9.75 -1.24 -18.82
CA ALA A 919 10.49 -2.31 -19.48
C ALA A 919 10.43 -2.18 -21.01
N LEU A 920 9.23 -1.94 -21.54
CA LEU A 920 9.02 -1.69 -22.96
C LEU A 920 9.69 -0.39 -23.42
N GLY A 921 9.69 0.66 -22.58
CA GLY A 921 10.40 1.91 -22.84
C GLY A 921 11.90 1.67 -23.04
N LYS A 922 12.54 0.93 -22.13
CA LYS A 922 13.96 0.53 -22.26
C LYS A 922 14.24 -0.29 -23.51
N VAL A 923 13.38 -1.27 -23.83
CA VAL A 923 13.52 -2.08 -25.06
C VAL A 923 13.38 -1.18 -26.29
N HIS A 924 12.35 -0.33 -26.34
CA HIS A 924 12.12 0.60 -27.43
C HIS A 924 13.29 1.57 -27.60
N ARG A 925 13.80 2.15 -26.51
CA ARG A 925 14.97 3.02 -26.49
C ARG A 925 16.20 2.32 -27.04
N SER A 926 16.44 1.06 -26.65
CA SER A 926 17.55 0.27 -27.17
C SER A 926 17.42 -0.06 -28.65
N ILE A 927 16.20 -0.33 -29.15
CA ILE A 927 15.95 -0.63 -30.56
C ILE A 927 16.07 0.62 -31.43
N ALA A 928 15.52 1.74 -30.95
CA ALA A 928 15.53 3.01 -31.67
C ALA A 928 16.87 3.77 -31.55
N GLY A 929 17.72 3.38 -30.60
CA GLY A 929 19.02 4.02 -30.38
C GLY A 929 18.95 5.36 -29.65
N PHE A 930 17.87 5.64 -28.93
CA PHE A 930 17.66 6.94 -28.27
C PHE A 930 18.69 7.19 -27.15
N GLN A 931 19.24 8.39 -27.15
CA GLN A 931 20.14 8.90 -26.12
C GLN A 931 19.43 9.94 -25.24
N PRO A 932 19.85 10.11 -23.97
CA PRO A 932 19.37 11.20 -23.15
C PRO A 932 19.68 12.55 -23.79
N ASP A 933 18.80 13.52 -23.65
CA ASP A 933 18.97 14.86 -24.24
C ASP A 933 20.24 15.58 -23.74
N GLU A 934 20.70 15.23 -22.53
CA GLU A 934 21.95 15.72 -21.95
C GLU A 934 23.16 15.42 -22.84
N VAL A 935 23.17 14.31 -23.57
CA VAL A 935 24.26 13.94 -24.48
C VAL A 935 24.40 14.94 -25.63
N TYR A 936 23.28 15.55 -26.06
CA TYR A 936 23.28 16.49 -27.17
C TYR A 936 23.41 17.95 -26.72
N THR A 937 22.94 18.27 -25.51
CA THR A 937 22.96 19.62 -24.95
C THR A 937 24.23 19.94 -24.15
N SER A 938 24.96 18.93 -23.65
CA SER A 938 26.23 19.12 -22.91
C SER A 938 27.44 19.43 -23.80
N VAL A 939 27.45 18.98 -25.06
CA VAL A 939 28.57 19.23 -25.99
C VAL A 939 28.76 20.73 -26.28
N ALA A 940 27.70 21.53 -26.15
CA ALA A 940 27.78 22.99 -26.32
C ALA A 940 28.49 23.72 -25.15
N ARG A 941 28.62 23.11 -23.96
CA ARG A 941 29.37 23.74 -22.86
C ARG A 941 30.89 23.67 -23.07
N ASP A 942 31.38 22.63 -23.72
CA ASP A 942 32.83 22.46 -23.94
C ASP A 942 33.35 23.36 -25.08
N GLU A 943 32.51 23.80 -26.02
CA GLU A 943 32.91 24.72 -27.11
C GLU A 943 32.97 26.19 -26.65
N ASP A 944 32.07 26.64 -25.77
CA ASP A 944 32.10 28.01 -25.21
C ASP A 944 33.33 28.23 -24.30
N ASP A 945 33.80 27.18 -23.60
CA ASP A 945 35.04 27.23 -22.80
C ASP A 945 36.33 27.17 -23.65
N LEU A 946 36.23 26.76 -24.93
CA LEU A 946 37.35 26.75 -25.88
C LEU A 946 37.46 28.05 -26.69
N GLU A 947 36.37 28.79 -26.91
CA GLU A 947 36.42 30.14 -27.50
C GLU A 947 36.76 31.24 -26.49
N LEU A 948 36.64 30.99 -25.18
CA LEU A 948 37.19 31.86 -24.12
C LEU A 948 38.69 31.63 -23.84
N ALA A 949 39.32 30.70 -24.55
CA ALA A 949 40.75 30.38 -24.50
C ALA A 949 41.51 30.64 -25.82
N ALA A 950 40.95 31.48 -26.72
CA ALA A 950 41.60 32.05 -27.90
C ALA A 950 41.39 33.57 -27.94
#